data_AF-A0A972ZRX4-F1
#
_entry.id   AF-A0A972ZRX4-F1
#
_cell.length_a   1.000
_cell.length_b   1.000
_cell.length_c   1.000
_cell.angle_alpha   90.00
_cell.angle_beta   90.00
_cell.angle_gamma   90.00
#
_symmetry.space_group_name_H-M   'P 1'
#
loop_
_entity.id
_entity.type
_entity.pdbx_description
1 polymer ?
#
loop_
_entity_poly.entity_id
_entity_poly.type
_entity_poly.pdbx_seq_one_letter_code
_entity_poly.pdbx_strand_id
1 'polypeptide(L)'
;MKNLLSILISILLTTHVYSQSITFSFAGKNAITNSALAVDKIHIFNQTNGTDTIVNGNTFSILTTSVDITEINDNIITYPNPFYKELTIGFNSKFNEKVQVSVFTIEGKKISGWEGDIGIGHTKYLFKSGVEGLLLLSINSGNIQLRTKLICMERSNSSGITSLTNNSNSIKSARSSNSAFIFRLGDELKFIGYLGFIESEEIIDSPTGNSSYTLVFDVTEYIPAADFNLPNTNINKGSIVNFSDISTNSPSSWNWNFGDEGTSTLQNPSHIYLIPGTYDVSLTASNSYGSDTETKLNYITVNSLKPKAEFMAFVTTVSIGESISFYDQSTNSPTRWKWDFGDGNAGFIQNPNHLYNQSGLYTVTLIAENSFGSDTIIKSDYIEVIEEPALSVTPVSLDFGILTTQLPFDIQNSGTGTLTWSIMEEISWLVLSPVSGETTIETDQVSVDINRAGLAPGNYSDTITITSNGGNQDVEVLMEVVELSGIFIDSRDNYEYNWIRIGSQIWMAENLVYLPSVSPPSGESYADPFYYIYDYSGIDVAAAKATDNYTIYGALYNWPAALTACPGGWHLPTDAEWKQMEMFIGMSQSDADDIGWRGTDEGTLLKAISGWFNNGNGTDDYGFSGLPGGYRTSDGNFSSIGSLGLWWSATENSSDQAWYRSLYFDYFNFNRNYYNKEGGFSVRCVRD
;
A
#
# COMPACT_ATOMS: atom_id res chain seq x y z
N MET A 1 11.35 63.52 -42.38
CA MET A 1 10.85 64.36 -43.49
C MET A 1 9.38 63.98 -43.71
N LYS A 2 8.47 64.96 -43.72
CA LYS A 2 6.99 64.89 -43.67
C LYS A 2 6.41 64.55 -42.28
N ASN A 3 5.36 65.18 -41.78
CA ASN A 3 4.82 66.54 -41.90
C ASN A 3 3.79 66.66 -40.77
N LEU A 4 3.70 67.83 -40.14
CA LEU A 4 2.67 68.18 -39.15
C LEU A 4 1.26 67.97 -39.73
N LEU A 5 0.34 67.45 -38.90
CA LEU A 5 -1.01 67.99 -38.84
C LEU A 5 -1.53 67.89 -37.40
N SER A 6 -1.67 69.07 -36.79
CA SER A 6 -2.29 69.35 -35.51
C SER A 6 -3.78 68.99 -35.53
N ILE A 7 -4.24 68.21 -34.56
CA ILE A 7 -5.65 68.16 -34.18
C ILE A 7 -5.78 68.87 -32.84
N LEU A 8 -6.38 70.07 -32.91
CA LEU A 8 -6.92 70.78 -31.76
C LEU A 8 -8.01 69.91 -31.12
N ILE A 9 -7.81 69.52 -29.87
CA ILE A 9 -8.93 69.22 -28.96
C ILE A 9 -8.97 70.36 -27.96
N SER A 10 -9.96 71.22 -28.17
CA SER A 10 -10.40 72.27 -27.27
C SER A 10 -10.86 71.65 -25.95
N ILE A 11 -10.00 71.65 -24.94
CA ILE A 11 -10.40 71.45 -23.56
C ILE A 11 -10.88 72.81 -23.04
N LEU A 12 -12.18 72.87 -22.75
CA LEU A 12 -12.84 74.00 -22.11
C LEU A 12 -12.07 74.37 -20.83
N LEU A 13 -11.71 75.65 -20.70
CA LEU A 13 -11.29 76.24 -19.44
C LEU A 13 -12.36 75.97 -18.38
N THR A 14 -12.02 75.20 -17.36
CA THR A 14 -12.37 75.55 -15.98
C THR A 14 -11.06 75.81 -15.25
N THR A 15 -10.54 77.03 -15.39
CA THR A 15 -9.60 77.58 -14.43
C THR A 15 -10.35 77.73 -13.11
N HIS A 16 -10.42 76.66 -12.33
CA HIS A 16 -10.75 76.76 -10.91
C HIS A 16 -9.45 77.10 -10.19
N VAL A 17 -9.14 78.40 -10.22
CA VAL A 17 -8.11 78.99 -9.37
C VAL A 17 -8.62 78.89 -7.93
N TYR A 18 -8.18 77.90 -7.18
CA TYR A 18 -8.34 77.86 -5.73
C TYR A 18 -7.00 78.24 -5.08
N SER A 19 -6.60 79.49 -5.26
CA SER A 19 -5.50 80.08 -4.48
C SER A 19 -5.97 80.28 -3.04
N GLN A 20 -5.33 79.65 -2.06
CA GLN A 20 -5.51 80.05 -0.66
C GLN A 20 -4.75 81.36 -0.43
N SER A 21 -5.45 82.39 0.03
CA SER A 21 -4.85 83.67 0.40
C SER A 21 -4.67 83.72 1.91
N ILE A 22 -3.44 83.81 2.42
CA ILE A 22 -3.19 84.22 3.81
C ILE A 22 -2.81 85.70 3.78
N THR A 23 -3.69 86.55 4.28
CA THR A 23 -3.46 88.01 4.32
C THR A 23 -2.99 88.43 5.71
N PHE A 24 -1.73 88.84 5.84
CA PHE A 24 -1.25 89.53 7.04
C PHE A 24 -1.57 91.02 6.93
N SER A 25 -2.40 91.54 7.84
CA SER A 25 -2.77 92.97 7.87
C SER A 25 -2.17 93.63 9.09
N PHE A 26 -1.43 94.72 8.91
CA PHE A 26 -0.90 95.53 10.01
C PHE A 26 -1.66 96.85 10.09
N ALA A 27 -2.37 97.11 11.18
CA ALA A 27 -3.09 98.37 11.39
C ALA A 27 -2.31 99.27 12.35
N GLY A 28 -1.79 100.39 11.84
CA GLY A 28 -1.17 101.43 12.66
C GLY A 28 -2.13 102.60 12.87
N LYS A 29 -2.37 103.02 14.11
CA LYS A 29 -3.18 104.22 14.41
C LYS A 29 -2.26 105.44 14.58
N ASN A 30 -2.24 106.30 13.57
CA ASN A 30 -1.74 107.70 13.51
C ASN A 30 -0.44 108.08 14.28
N ALA A 31 0.60 108.32 13.48
CA ALA A 31 1.46 109.50 13.41
C ALA A 31 2.14 110.09 14.67
N ILE A 32 3.48 109.92 14.67
CA ILE A 32 4.56 110.81 15.17
C ILE A 32 4.80 110.84 16.69
N THR A 33 5.72 109.98 17.17
CA THR A 33 7.07 110.33 17.70
C THR A 33 7.72 109.08 18.30
N ASN A 34 8.88 108.64 17.77
CA ASN A 34 9.83 107.65 18.32
C ASN A 34 9.30 106.61 19.35
N SER A 35 8.22 105.92 19.01
CA SER A 35 7.64 104.85 19.82
C SER A 35 7.27 103.69 18.89
N ALA A 36 7.50 102.47 19.39
CA ALA A 36 7.40 101.22 18.64
C ALA A 36 6.03 101.05 17.96
N LEU A 37 6.04 100.61 16.70
CA LEU A 37 4.85 100.05 16.07
C LEU A 37 4.58 98.69 16.72
N ALA A 38 3.55 98.60 17.55
CA ALA A 38 3.06 97.33 18.06
C ALA A 38 2.20 96.65 16.98
N VAL A 39 2.50 95.40 16.64
CA VAL A 39 1.59 94.56 15.86
C VAL A 39 0.43 94.17 16.77
N ASP A 40 -0.72 94.82 16.58
CA ASP A 40 -1.83 94.67 17.53
C ASP A 40 -2.63 93.38 17.30
N LYS A 41 -2.71 92.84 16.06
CA LYS A 41 -3.32 91.53 15.72
C LYS A 41 -2.75 90.94 14.43
N ILE A 42 -2.75 89.61 14.33
CA ILE A 42 -2.61 88.88 13.05
C ILE A 42 -3.95 88.18 12.80
N HIS A 43 -4.58 88.46 11.67
CA HIS A 43 -5.77 87.73 11.22
C HIS A 43 -5.33 86.65 10.24
N ILE A 44 -5.71 85.39 10.48
CA ILE A 44 -5.55 84.30 9.51
C ILE A 44 -6.95 83.96 9.02
N PHE A 45 -7.20 84.23 7.73
CA PHE A 45 -8.49 83.97 7.09
C PHE A 45 -8.38 82.69 6.26
N ASN A 46 -9.26 81.72 6.50
CA ASN A 46 -9.45 80.58 5.59
C ASN A 46 -10.78 80.78 4.85
N GLN A 47 -10.71 81.25 3.60
CA GLN A 47 -11.90 81.62 2.84
C GLN A 47 -12.73 80.43 2.32
N THR A 48 -12.27 79.19 2.50
CA THR A 48 -12.96 78.01 1.94
C THR A 48 -13.98 77.40 2.91
N ASN A 49 -13.77 77.53 4.24
CA ASN A 49 -14.61 76.85 5.25
C ASN A 49 -15.43 77.81 6.13
N GLY A 50 -15.29 79.13 5.94
CA GLY A 50 -16.13 80.15 6.60
C GLY A 50 -15.94 80.32 8.11
N THR A 51 -14.91 79.73 8.72
CA THR A 51 -14.63 79.87 10.16
C THR A 51 -13.51 80.89 10.41
N ASP A 52 -13.86 82.05 10.98
CA ASP A 52 -12.90 83.02 11.51
C ASP A 52 -12.16 82.44 12.71
N THR A 53 -10.82 82.45 12.69
CA THR A 53 -10.04 82.37 13.93
C THR A 53 -9.53 83.78 14.25
N ILE A 54 -10.27 84.52 15.07
CA ILE A 54 -9.82 85.81 15.59
C ILE A 54 -8.74 85.56 16.64
N VAL A 55 -7.49 85.80 16.29
CA VAL A 55 -6.39 85.89 17.26
C VAL A 55 -6.30 87.34 17.73
N ASN A 56 -7.12 87.70 18.73
CA ASN A 56 -7.02 89.01 19.39
C ASN A 56 -5.67 89.13 20.10
N GLY A 57 -4.99 90.27 19.97
CA GLY A 57 -3.64 90.61 20.48
C GLY A 57 -3.37 90.55 21.98
N ASN A 58 -4.12 89.74 22.72
CA ASN A 58 -3.80 89.28 24.08
C ASN A 58 -3.90 87.74 24.17
N THR A 59 -3.64 87.02 23.09
CA THR A 59 -3.75 85.55 23.02
C THR A 59 -2.46 84.87 23.47
N PHE A 60 -2.22 84.90 24.78
CA PHE A 60 -1.83 83.70 25.53
C PHE A 60 -2.30 83.88 26.98
N SER A 61 -3.61 83.75 27.18
CA SER A 61 -4.21 83.50 28.50
C SER A 61 -5.44 82.62 28.33
N ILE A 62 -5.31 81.31 28.59
CA ILE A 62 -6.43 80.53 29.14
C ILE A 62 -5.90 79.91 30.44
N LEU A 63 -6.40 80.46 31.54
CA LEU A 63 -6.29 79.94 32.89
C LEU A 63 -7.54 79.08 33.19
N THR A 64 -7.32 77.91 33.80
CA THR A 64 -8.17 77.20 34.81
C THR A 64 -9.56 76.70 34.39
N THR A 65 -10.08 75.52 34.78
CA THR A 65 -9.93 74.53 35.88
C THR A 65 -10.57 73.20 35.36
N SER A 66 -10.45 71.98 35.89
CA SER A 66 -9.84 71.31 37.05
C SER A 66 -9.69 69.82 36.63
N VAL A 67 -8.60 69.13 36.95
CA VAL A 67 -8.57 68.25 38.13
C VAL A 67 -7.50 68.73 39.12
N ASP A 68 -7.84 68.66 40.40
CA ASP A 68 -7.28 69.39 41.53
C ASP A 68 -5.76 69.27 41.75
N ILE A 69 -5.03 70.36 41.46
CA ILE A 69 -3.92 70.85 42.29
C ILE A 69 -4.06 72.38 42.39
N THR A 70 -4.95 72.81 43.28
CA THR A 70 -5.21 74.20 43.67
C THR A 70 -4.06 74.79 44.51
N GLU A 71 -3.76 76.06 44.23
CA GLU A 71 -2.89 77.03 44.94
C GLU A 71 -1.37 76.78 44.92
N ILE A 72 -0.68 77.60 44.13
CA ILE A 72 0.61 78.17 44.54
C ILE A 72 0.37 79.68 44.66
N ASN A 73 0.42 80.16 45.90
CA ASN A 73 0.47 81.57 46.24
C ASN A 73 1.64 82.27 45.54
N ASP A 74 1.37 83.51 45.13
CA ASP A 74 2.35 84.50 44.71
C ASP A 74 3.57 84.53 45.63
N ASN A 75 4.71 84.05 45.11
CA ASN A 75 6.08 84.52 45.37
C ASN A 75 7.08 83.39 45.06
N ILE A 76 7.41 83.21 43.79
CA ILE A 76 8.72 82.66 43.40
C ILE A 76 9.36 83.64 42.42
N ILE A 77 10.27 84.44 42.98
CA ILE A 77 11.22 85.27 42.26
C ILE A 77 12.25 84.35 41.61
N THR A 78 12.38 84.38 40.28
CA THR A 78 13.66 84.08 39.62
C THR A 78 13.87 84.98 38.40
N TYR A 79 15.09 85.50 38.33
CA TYR A 79 15.68 86.39 37.32
C TYR A 79 15.95 85.64 35.98
N PRO A 80 16.27 86.34 34.87
CA PRO A 80 15.85 86.00 33.51
C PRO A 80 16.68 84.88 32.84
N ASN A 81 16.18 84.42 31.68
CA ASN A 81 16.96 83.88 30.54
C ASN A 81 17.14 82.34 30.46
N PRO A 82 16.38 81.59 29.61
CA PRO A 82 16.60 80.16 29.41
C PRO A 82 17.59 79.88 28.25
N PHE A 83 18.74 80.57 28.19
CA PHE A 83 19.80 80.27 27.20
C PHE A 83 21.00 79.59 27.86
N TYR A 84 20.77 78.45 28.52
CA TYR A 84 21.85 77.61 29.04
C TYR A 84 21.64 76.16 28.61
N LYS A 85 22.73 75.42 28.38
CA LYS A 85 22.78 74.01 27.94
C LYS A 85 22.03 73.02 28.84
N GLU A 86 21.49 73.49 29.95
CA GLU A 86 20.79 72.72 30.96
C GLU A 86 19.48 73.43 31.30
N LEU A 87 18.39 72.67 31.32
CA LEU A 87 17.04 73.13 31.67
C LEU A 87 16.61 72.39 32.93
N THR A 88 16.22 73.12 33.98
CA THR A 88 15.62 72.49 35.16
C THR A 88 14.10 72.49 35.02
N ILE A 89 13.49 71.31 35.09
CA ILE A 89 12.05 71.07 35.06
C ILE A 89 11.60 70.81 36.49
N GLY A 90 10.70 71.64 37.02
CA GLY A 90 10.10 71.44 38.34
C GLY A 90 8.74 70.75 38.23
N PHE A 91 8.54 69.71 39.03
CA PHE A 91 7.26 69.04 39.24
C PHE A 91 6.76 69.42 40.64
N ASN A 92 5.45 69.60 40.77
CA ASN A 92 4.79 69.67 42.06
C ASN A 92 3.62 68.68 42.02
N SER A 93 3.77 67.52 42.64
CA SER A 93 2.73 66.49 42.64
C SER A 93 2.11 66.32 44.02
N LYS A 94 0.79 66.06 44.04
CA LYS A 94 0.01 65.79 45.27
C LYS A 94 -0.03 64.30 45.62
N PHE A 95 0.45 63.42 44.75
CA PHE A 95 0.47 61.98 44.95
C PHE A 95 1.83 61.41 44.52
N ASN A 96 2.16 60.19 44.97
CA ASN A 96 3.30 59.49 44.39
C ASN A 96 2.88 58.94 43.02
N GLU A 97 3.55 59.35 41.96
CA GLU A 97 3.27 58.89 40.60
C GLU A 97 4.56 58.73 39.80
N LYS A 98 4.54 57.81 38.83
CA LYS A 98 5.67 57.58 37.93
C LYS A 98 5.49 58.41 36.68
N VAL A 99 6.42 59.33 36.44
CA VAL A 99 6.38 60.24 35.28
C VAL A 99 7.52 59.93 34.34
N GLN A 100 7.22 59.97 33.04
CA GLN A 100 8.20 59.90 31.97
C GLN A 100 8.28 61.25 31.25
N VAL A 101 9.47 61.82 31.20
CA VAL A 101 9.80 63.05 30.49
C VAL A 101 10.63 62.68 29.27
N SER A 102 10.24 63.12 28.09
CA SER A 102 10.99 62.89 26.84
C SER A 102 11.18 64.19 26.08
N VAL A 103 12.37 64.38 25.51
CA VAL A 103 12.69 65.54 24.66
C VAL A 103 13.00 65.06 23.26
N PHE A 104 12.43 65.70 22.25
CA PHE A 104 12.55 65.35 20.83
C PHE A 104 13.03 66.55 20.01
N THR A 105 13.67 66.30 18.87
CA THR A 105 13.79 67.31 17.80
C THR A 105 12.41 67.60 17.23
N ILE A 106 12.24 68.73 16.54
CA ILE A 106 10.99 69.03 15.79
C ILE A 106 10.69 68.01 14.68
N GLU A 107 11.68 67.23 14.27
CA GLU A 107 11.56 66.11 13.32
C GLU A 107 11.14 64.79 14.01
N GLY A 108 10.86 64.81 15.32
CA GLY A 108 10.34 63.66 16.07
C GLY A 108 11.42 62.70 16.62
N LYS A 109 12.71 63.00 16.48
CA LYS A 109 13.79 62.16 17.02
C LYS A 109 13.98 62.39 18.51
N LYS A 110 13.87 61.35 19.35
CA LYS A 110 14.08 61.46 20.80
C LYS A 110 15.56 61.73 21.11
N ILE A 111 15.82 62.84 21.81
CA ILE A 111 17.15 63.30 22.24
C ILE A 111 17.46 62.81 23.65
N SER A 112 16.46 62.80 24.54
CA SER A 112 16.62 62.39 25.93
C SER A 112 15.32 61.89 26.53
N GLY A 113 15.43 61.08 27.58
CA GLY A 113 14.32 60.56 28.35
C GLY A 113 14.71 60.36 29.81
N TRP A 114 13.80 60.70 30.71
CA TRP A 114 13.88 60.37 32.12
C TRP A 114 12.58 59.75 32.58
N GLU A 115 12.67 58.74 33.44
CA GLU A 115 11.52 58.12 34.07
C GLU A 115 11.84 57.92 35.54
N GLY A 116 10.92 58.32 36.41
CA GLY A 116 11.10 58.17 37.84
C GLY A 116 9.83 58.45 38.62
N ASP A 117 9.81 57.96 39.85
CA ASP A 117 8.76 58.24 40.80
C ASP A 117 8.96 59.65 41.36
N ILE A 118 7.94 60.50 41.21
CA ILE A 118 7.89 61.79 41.89
C ILE A 118 7.05 61.63 43.15
N GLY A 119 7.62 62.04 44.28
CA GLY A 119 6.95 62.00 45.58
C GLY A 119 6.01 63.20 45.79
N ILE A 120 5.18 63.14 46.83
CA ILE A 120 4.34 64.29 47.26
C ILE A 120 5.24 65.50 47.58
N GLY A 121 5.07 66.60 46.84
CA GLY A 121 5.84 67.85 46.97
C GLY A 121 6.63 68.27 45.72
N HIS A 122 7.53 69.26 45.88
CA HIS A 122 8.33 69.79 44.78
C HIS A 122 9.55 68.93 44.46
N THR A 123 9.58 68.32 43.27
CA THR A 123 10.73 67.57 42.75
C THR A 123 11.30 68.29 41.52
N LYS A 124 12.63 68.45 41.43
CA LYS A 124 13.29 69.11 40.29
C LYS A 124 14.12 68.11 39.50
N TYR A 125 13.97 68.11 38.18
CA TYR A 125 14.76 67.34 37.24
C TYR A 125 15.64 68.27 36.41
N LEU A 126 16.92 67.96 36.31
CA LEU A 126 17.86 68.71 35.47
C LEU A 126 18.07 67.95 34.15
N PHE A 127 17.70 68.59 33.05
CA PHE A 127 17.87 68.09 31.69
C PHE A 127 19.06 68.79 31.02
N LYS A 128 19.92 68.03 30.32
CA LYS A 128 20.94 68.58 29.41
C LYS A 128 20.67 68.09 28.00
N SER A 129 20.45 69.01 27.05
CA SER A 129 20.07 68.63 25.66
C SER A 129 21.24 68.11 24.84
N GLY A 130 22.42 68.72 24.98
CA GLY A 130 23.56 68.42 24.11
C GLY A 130 23.42 68.90 22.66
N VAL A 131 22.23 69.31 22.21
CA VAL A 131 21.94 69.87 20.88
C VAL A 131 21.24 71.22 20.95
N GLU A 132 21.49 72.06 19.93
CA GLU A 132 20.96 73.42 19.77
C GLU A 132 19.71 73.44 18.89
N GLY A 133 18.86 74.45 19.06
CA GLY A 133 17.66 74.68 18.24
C GLY A 133 16.32 74.46 18.96
N LEU A 134 15.24 74.45 18.18
CA LEU A 134 13.88 74.20 18.66
C LEU A 134 13.65 72.70 18.93
N LEU A 135 13.14 72.38 20.11
CA LEU A 135 12.90 71.02 20.59
C LEU A 135 11.48 70.89 21.16
N LEU A 136 10.99 69.65 21.22
CA LEU A 136 9.69 69.31 21.76
C LEU A 136 9.84 68.53 23.07
N LEU A 137 9.30 69.05 24.16
CA LEU A 137 9.23 68.39 25.46
C LEU A 137 7.86 67.71 25.62
N SER A 138 7.86 66.41 25.91
CA SER A 138 6.68 65.61 26.25
C SER A 138 6.78 65.09 27.67
N ILE A 139 5.68 65.15 28.43
CA ILE A 139 5.58 64.60 29.78
C ILE A 139 4.39 63.66 29.83
N ASN A 140 4.61 62.42 30.25
CA ASN A 140 3.66 61.33 30.26
C ASN A 140 3.59 60.69 31.65
N SER A 141 2.43 60.13 32.03
CA SER A 141 2.27 59.23 33.18
C SER A 141 1.62 57.95 32.69
N GLY A 142 2.36 56.82 32.78
CA GLY A 142 2.02 55.61 32.03
C GLY A 142 1.92 55.86 30.51
N ASN A 143 0.82 55.41 29.89
CA ASN A 143 0.57 55.58 28.45
C ASN A 143 -0.18 56.88 28.09
N ILE A 144 -0.41 57.78 29.06
CA ILE A 144 -1.16 59.02 28.85
C ILE A 144 -0.18 60.20 28.73
N GLN A 145 -0.28 60.94 27.62
CA GLN A 145 0.47 62.18 27.45
C GLN A 145 -0.20 63.30 28.25
N LEU A 146 0.50 63.78 29.28
CA LEU A 146 0.01 64.82 30.18
C LEU A 146 0.20 66.22 29.57
N ARG A 147 1.32 66.45 28.87
CA ARG A 147 1.65 67.76 28.28
C ARG A 147 2.71 67.67 27.19
N THR A 148 2.62 68.58 26.22
CA THR A 148 3.66 68.85 25.22
C THR A 148 3.99 70.34 25.17
N LYS A 149 5.27 70.71 25.05
CA LYS A 149 5.72 72.12 24.99
C LYS A 149 6.95 72.27 24.09
N LEU A 150 7.00 73.37 23.33
CA LEU A 150 8.16 73.74 22.53
C LEU A 150 9.19 74.48 23.39
N ILE A 151 10.47 74.11 23.26
CA ILE A 151 11.60 74.72 24.00
C ILE A 151 12.74 75.03 23.03
N CYS A 152 13.60 76.02 23.33
CA CYS A 152 14.75 76.41 22.48
C CYS A 152 16.04 76.37 23.31
N MET A 153 17.15 75.84 22.74
CA MET A 153 18.44 75.67 23.42
C MET A 153 19.61 76.19 22.54
N GLU A 154 20.62 76.89 23.09
CA GLU A 154 21.81 77.44 22.35
C GLU A 154 23.18 77.10 23.02
N ARG A 155 24.33 77.31 22.32
CA ARG A 155 25.65 76.74 22.68
C ARG A 155 26.59 77.52 23.62
N SER A 156 26.50 78.83 23.87
CA SER A 156 27.65 79.48 24.57
C SER A 156 27.43 80.78 25.32
N ASN A 157 28.21 80.89 26.41
CA ASN A 157 28.27 81.90 27.47
C ASN A 157 28.73 83.32 27.05
N SER A 158 28.10 83.96 26.07
CA SER A 158 28.36 85.38 25.77
C SER A 158 27.10 86.14 25.41
N SER A 159 26.44 86.71 26.43
CA SER A 159 25.64 87.91 26.26
C SER A 159 26.58 89.08 25.99
N GLY A 160 26.55 89.63 24.78
CA GLY A 160 27.46 90.69 24.35
C GLY A 160 26.81 91.66 23.37
N ILE A 161 25.76 92.35 23.81
CA ILE A 161 25.65 93.77 23.44
C ILE A 161 26.68 94.48 24.32
N THR A 162 27.78 94.93 23.74
CA THR A 162 28.71 95.86 24.38
C THR A 162 29.03 97.01 23.42
N SER A 163 28.64 98.21 23.88
CA SER A 163 28.92 99.56 23.37
C SER A 163 28.06 100.11 22.21
N LEU A 164 26.99 100.83 22.57
CA LEU A 164 26.88 102.22 22.12
C LEU A 164 27.37 103.07 23.29
N THR A 165 28.53 103.69 23.11
CA THR A 165 29.22 104.56 24.06
C THR A 165 28.46 105.87 24.27
N ASN A 166 28.39 106.28 25.54
CA ASN A 166 28.52 107.65 26.09
C ASN A 166 27.48 108.70 25.61
N ASN A 167 26.73 109.42 26.45
CA ASN A 167 27.07 109.99 27.75
C ASN A 167 25.82 110.46 28.52
N SER A 168 25.99 110.54 29.83
CA SER A 168 25.29 111.36 30.84
C SER A 168 23.86 110.99 31.27
N ASN A 169 23.80 110.32 32.42
CA ASN A 169 23.04 110.69 33.62
C ASN A 169 21.59 111.19 33.43
N SER A 170 20.62 110.31 33.65
CA SER A 170 19.91 110.30 34.94
C SER A 170 18.94 109.12 35.04
N ILE A 171 19.08 108.38 36.14
CA ILE A 171 18.11 107.40 36.62
C ILE A 171 16.87 108.18 37.08
N LYS A 172 15.71 107.90 36.47
CA LYS A 172 14.34 107.83 37.08
C LYS A 172 13.26 108.02 36.00
N SER A 173 12.93 106.96 35.26
CA SER A 173 11.58 106.68 34.73
C SER A 173 11.62 105.57 33.67
N ALA A 174 11.60 104.31 34.10
CA ALA A 174 11.20 103.20 33.23
C ALA A 174 10.74 102.00 34.08
N ARG A 175 9.79 102.23 34.98
CA ARG A 175 8.75 101.22 35.21
C ARG A 175 7.81 101.36 34.02
N SER A 176 7.81 100.42 33.09
CA SER A 176 6.62 99.92 32.40
C SER A 176 6.98 99.11 31.16
N SER A 177 6.18 98.04 30.99
CA SER A 177 5.72 97.45 29.72
C SER A 177 6.68 96.63 28.85
N ASN A 178 6.25 95.38 28.61
CA ASN A 178 6.15 94.72 27.32
C ASN A 178 7.22 95.10 26.29
N SER A 179 8.29 94.32 26.22
CA SER A 179 9.24 94.43 25.13
C SER A 179 8.71 93.68 23.89
N ALA A 180 8.15 94.42 22.94
CA ALA A 180 7.94 93.95 21.57
C ALA A 180 9.28 93.91 20.82
N PHE A 181 9.41 93.04 19.81
CA PHE A 181 10.56 93.01 18.90
C PHE A 181 10.66 94.34 18.13
N ILE A 182 11.85 94.94 18.08
CA ILE A 182 12.11 96.21 17.37
C ILE A 182 12.96 95.88 16.14
N PHE A 183 12.39 96.07 14.95
CA PHE A 183 13.14 96.03 13.67
C PHE A 183 13.51 97.45 13.24
N ARG A 184 14.72 97.64 12.71
CA ARG A 184 15.23 98.91 12.18
C ARG A 184 15.19 98.93 10.66
N LEU A 185 15.37 100.13 10.08
CA LEU A 185 15.46 100.33 8.64
C LEU A 185 16.66 99.53 8.08
N GLY A 186 16.38 98.58 7.18
CA GLY A 186 17.39 97.67 6.59
C GLY A 186 17.46 96.27 7.21
N ASP A 187 16.63 95.95 8.21
CA ASP A 187 16.56 94.60 8.75
C ASP A 187 15.85 93.63 7.77
N GLU A 188 16.48 92.49 7.51
CA GLU A 188 15.94 91.44 6.63
C GLU A 188 15.16 90.40 7.47
N LEU A 189 13.87 90.23 7.18
CA LEU A 189 13.02 89.20 7.79
C LEU A 189 13.01 87.95 6.91
N LYS A 190 13.78 86.93 7.29
CA LYS A 190 13.77 85.61 6.63
C LYS A 190 12.78 84.67 7.31
N PHE A 191 11.75 84.26 6.57
CA PHE A 191 10.86 83.18 6.97
C PHE A 191 11.32 81.89 6.30
N ILE A 192 11.70 80.87 7.08
CA ILE A 192 12.05 79.54 6.57
C ILE A 192 10.79 78.69 6.61
N GLY A 193 10.07 78.60 5.49
CA GLY A 193 9.13 77.53 5.21
C GLY A 193 9.78 76.54 4.23
N TYR A 194 9.76 75.24 4.53
CA TYR A 194 10.04 74.18 3.55
C TYR A 194 8.70 73.92 2.79
N LEU A 195 8.57 73.91 1.46
CA LEU A 195 9.43 73.42 0.37
C LEU A 195 9.29 74.29 -0.91
N GLY A 196 10.40 74.49 -1.63
CA GLY A 196 10.43 74.77 -3.08
C GLY A 196 10.36 76.23 -3.54
N PHE A 197 11.54 76.86 -3.70
CA PHE A 197 11.82 78.16 -4.37
C PHE A 197 11.03 79.39 -3.90
N ILE A 198 11.71 80.27 -3.17
CA ILE A 198 11.32 81.68 -3.02
C ILE A 198 12.25 82.50 -3.91
N GLU A 199 11.74 83.10 -5.00
CA GLU A 199 12.33 84.34 -5.49
C GLU A 199 11.88 85.44 -4.53
N SER A 200 12.82 86.00 -3.76
CA SER A 200 12.54 87.16 -2.93
C SER A 200 12.38 88.36 -3.84
N GLU A 201 11.16 88.88 -3.99
CA GLU A 201 11.01 90.29 -4.39
C GLU A 201 11.40 91.17 -3.20
N GLU A 202 12.36 92.04 -3.44
CA GLU A 202 12.83 93.08 -2.52
C GLU A 202 11.64 93.95 -2.12
N ILE A 203 11.23 93.95 -0.84
CA ILE A 203 10.22 94.91 -0.37
C ILE A 203 10.91 96.27 -0.23
N ILE A 204 10.98 97.02 -1.33
CA ILE A 204 11.31 98.44 -1.33
C ILE A 204 9.99 99.22 -1.37
N ASP A 205 9.56 99.78 -0.25
CA ASP A 205 9.16 101.20 -0.09
C ASP A 205 8.45 101.44 1.27
N SER A 206 8.61 102.65 1.80
CA SER A 206 8.11 103.13 3.10
C SER A 206 6.58 103.22 3.14
N PRO A 207 5.87 102.64 4.13
CA PRO A 207 4.43 102.90 4.25
C PRO A 207 4.19 104.18 5.05
N THR A 208 3.86 105.27 4.36
CA THR A 208 3.00 106.32 4.93
C THR A 208 1.54 105.92 4.70
N GLY A 209 0.96 105.15 5.62
CA GLY A 209 -0.48 104.80 5.61
C GLY A 209 -0.78 103.30 5.70
N ASN A 210 -2.00 102.96 6.13
CA ASN A 210 -2.51 101.58 6.19
C ASN A 210 -2.46 100.95 4.79
N SER A 211 -1.51 100.05 4.56
CA SER A 211 -1.35 99.32 3.30
C SER A 211 -1.41 97.82 3.59
N SER A 212 -2.16 97.08 2.77
CA SER A 212 -2.19 95.61 2.82
C SER A 212 -1.30 95.06 1.71
N TYR A 213 -0.47 94.08 2.04
CA TYR A 213 0.36 93.35 1.07
C TYR A 213 -0.19 91.93 0.91
N THR A 214 -0.27 91.44 -0.32
CA THR A 214 -0.78 90.10 -0.66
C THR A 214 0.34 89.28 -1.25
N LEU A 215 0.67 88.15 -0.62
CA LEU A 215 1.51 87.09 -1.20
C LEU A 215 0.60 85.94 -1.60
N VAL A 216 0.71 85.51 -2.86
CA VAL A 216 -0.05 84.39 -3.42
C VAL A 216 0.83 83.14 -3.36
N PHE A 217 0.36 82.09 -2.71
CA PHE A 217 0.98 80.76 -2.77
C PHE A 217 0.18 79.90 -3.74
N ASP A 218 0.84 79.35 -4.75
CA ASP A 218 0.23 78.37 -5.66
C ASP A 218 0.47 76.97 -5.08
N VAL A 219 -0.56 76.39 -4.46
CA VAL A 219 -0.54 74.99 -4.02
C VAL A 219 -1.29 74.19 -5.06
N THR A 220 -0.61 73.81 -6.13
CA THR A 220 -1.17 72.86 -7.10
C THR A 220 -1.20 71.48 -6.47
N GLU A 221 -2.37 71.05 -5.98
CA GLU A 221 -2.63 69.65 -5.65
C GLU A 221 -2.74 68.85 -6.95
N TYR A 222 -1.81 67.90 -7.15
CA TYR A 222 -1.73 67.07 -8.35
C TYR A 222 -2.59 65.80 -8.23
N ILE A 223 -3.02 65.25 -9.37
CA ILE A 223 -3.51 63.87 -9.43
C ILE A 223 -2.42 62.92 -8.88
N PRO A 224 -2.78 61.77 -8.29
CA PRO A 224 -1.80 60.78 -7.84
C PRO A 224 -0.83 60.41 -8.96
N ALA A 225 0.42 60.09 -8.64
CA ALA A 225 1.29 59.35 -9.54
C ALA A 225 1.41 57.94 -8.99
N ALA A 226 0.76 56.98 -9.66
CA ALA A 226 0.62 55.62 -9.17
C ALA A 226 1.95 54.87 -9.32
N ASP A 227 2.39 54.17 -8.26
CA ASP A 227 3.51 53.21 -8.35
C ASP A 227 3.43 52.23 -7.18
N PHE A 228 4.02 51.05 -7.36
CA PHE A 228 4.04 49.99 -6.37
C PHE A 228 5.30 49.12 -6.47
N ASN A 229 5.71 48.52 -5.36
CA ASN A 229 6.79 47.54 -5.36
C ASN A 229 6.47 46.33 -4.49
N LEU A 230 7.27 45.28 -4.68
CA LEU A 230 7.25 44.06 -3.88
C LEU A 230 8.62 43.36 -3.96
N PRO A 231 9.01 42.59 -2.94
CA PRO A 231 10.38 42.08 -2.81
C PRO A 231 10.72 40.89 -3.72
N ASN A 232 9.73 40.08 -4.13
CA ASN A 232 9.96 38.91 -4.98
C ASN A 232 8.83 38.70 -6.00
N THR A 233 9.19 38.67 -7.27
CA THR A 233 8.29 38.48 -8.42
C THR A 233 8.22 37.04 -8.91
N ASN A 234 9.12 36.15 -8.46
CA ASN A 234 9.13 34.73 -8.80
C ASN A 234 8.68 33.90 -7.60
N ILE A 235 7.46 33.38 -7.65
CA ILE A 235 6.80 32.71 -6.53
C ILE A 235 6.33 31.31 -6.92
N ASN A 236 6.04 30.47 -5.93
CA ASN A 236 5.37 29.19 -6.16
C ASN A 236 3.85 29.37 -6.03
N LYS A 237 3.05 28.60 -6.78
CA LYS A 237 1.59 28.58 -6.62
C LYS A 237 1.19 28.44 -5.15
N GLY A 238 0.17 29.17 -4.72
CA GLY A 238 -0.30 29.18 -3.34
C GLY A 238 0.53 30.03 -2.36
N SER A 239 1.62 30.68 -2.82
CA SER A 239 2.36 31.63 -1.99
C SER A 239 1.57 32.94 -1.83
N ILE A 240 1.61 33.53 -0.64
CA ILE A 240 1.05 34.87 -0.37
C ILE A 240 2.03 35.93 -0.87
N VAL A 241 1.55 36.85 -1.70
CA VAL A 241 2.29 38.03 -2.19
C VAL A 241 1.76 39.26 -1.48
N ASN A 242 2.65 40.04 -0.87
CA ASN A 242 2.30 41.32 -0.23
C ASN A 242 2.72 42.47 -1.14
N PHE A 243 1.77 43.30 -1.55
CA PHE A 243 1.98 44.47 -2.40
C PHE A 243 2.15 45.71 -1.53
N SER A 244 3.09 46.59 -1.90
CA SER A 244 3.33 47.87 -1.22
C SER A 244 3.10 49.03 -2.17
N ASP A 245 2.18 49.92 -1.81
CA ASP A 245 1.93 51.19 -2.48
C ASP A 245 3.07 52.17 -2.21
N ILE A 246 3.60 52.78 -3.26
CA ILE A 246 4.59 53.86 -3.20
C ILE A 246 4.14 55.08 -4.01
N SER A 247 2.84 55.19 -4.29
CA SER A 247 2.24 56.28 -5.04
C SER A 247 2.44 57.64 -4.34
N THR A 248 2.62 58.70 -5.12
CA THR A 248 2.84 60.07 -4.61
C THR A 248 1.63 60.98 -4.87
N ASN A 249 1.66 62.24 -4.38
CA ASN A 249 0.56 63.22 -4.44
C ASN A 249 -0.71 62.82 -3.66
N SER A 250 -0.52 62.25 -2.46
CA SER A 250 -1.58 62.02 -1.46
C SER A 250 -2.83 61.30 -2.00
N PRO A 251 -2.70 60.07 -2.54
CA PRO A 251 -3.85 59.26 -2.93
C PRO A 251 -4.76 58.99 -1.73
N SER A 252 -6.07 58.99 -1.96
CA SER A 252 -7.10 58.70 -0.95
C SER A 252 -7.87 57.40 -1.22
N SER A 253 -7.60 56.73 -2.34
CA SER A 253 -8.23 55.47 -2.74
C SER A 253 -7.33 54.69 -3.70
N TRP A 254 -7.39 53.36 -3.64
CA TRP A 254 -6.59 52.44 -4.44
C TRP A 254 -7.50 51.40 -5.09
N ASN A 255 -7.13 50.95 -6.28
CA ASN A 255 -7.75 49.82 -6.95
C ASN A 255 -6.67 48.98 -7.63
N TRP A 256 -6.47 47.76 -7.12
CA TRP A 256 -5.52 46.79 -7.61
C TRP A 256 -6.21 45.79 -8.54
N ASN A 257 -5.51 45.41 -9.61
CA ASN A 257 -5.82 44.24 -10.42
C ASN A 257 -4.56 43.38 -10.50
N PHE A 258 -4.66 42.13 -10.07
CA PHE A 258 -3.54 41.20 -9.98
C PHE A 258 -3.31 40.39 -11.27
N GLY A 259 -4.14 40.58 -12.30
CA GLY A 259 -4.00 39.91 -13.60
C GLY A 259 -4.59 38.50 -13.65
N ASP A 260 -5.12 37.99 -12.54
CA ASP A 260 -5.76 36.66 -12.40
C ASP A 260 -7.25 36.76 -12.05
N GLU A 261 -7.89 37.86 -12.46
CA GLU A 261 -9.25 38.28 -12.07
C GLU A 261 -9.39 38.75 -10.61
N GLY A 262 -8.32 38.62 -9.79
CA GLY A 262 -8.28 39.17 -8.43
C GLY A 262 -8.13 40.69 -8.40
N THR A 263 -8.87 41.34 -7.49
CA THR A 263 -8.79 42.81 -7.26
C THR A 263 -8.75 43.17 -5.78
N SER A 264 -8.26 44.35 -5.43
CA SER A 264 -8.31 44.87 -4.05
C SER A 264 -8.41 46.38 -3.98
N THR A 265 -9.02 46.92 -2.92
CA THR A 265 -9.10 48.36 -2.66
C THR A 265 -8.27 48.82 -1.46
N LEU A 266 -7.50 47.92 -0.84
CA LEU A 266 -6.59 48.27 0.24
C LEU A 266 -5.36 48.98 -0.31
N GLN A 267 -4.76 49.88 0.47
CA GLN A 267 -3.50 50.52 0.09
C GLN A 267 -2.37 49.50 -0.11
N ASN A 268 -2.19 48.58 0.85
CA ASN A 268 -1.16 47.54 0.81
C ASN A 268 -1.81 46.14 0.91
N PRO A 269 -2.35 45.57 -0.19
CA PRO A 269 -3.06 44.30 -0.15
C PRO A 269 -2.11 43.09 -0.12
N SER A 270 -2.67 41.93 0.21
CA SER A 270 -2.04 40.63 -0.02
C SER A 270 -2.90 39.81 -0.99
N HIS A 271 -2.26 38.97 -1.81
CA HIS A 271 -2.93 38.16 -2.82
C HIS A 271 -2.27 36.77 -2.96
N ILE A 272 -3.05 35.76 -3.38
CA ILE A 272 -2.58 34.38 -3.59
C ILE A 272 -2.89 33.96 -5.03
N TYR A 273 -1.84 33.64 -5.78
CA TYR A 273 -1.97 33.08 -7.13
C TYR A 273 -2.07 31.56 -7.08
N LEU A 274 -3.16 30.99 -7.61
CA LEU A 274 -3.42 29.55 -7.57
C LEU A 274 -3.01 28.82 -8.85
N ILE A 275 -2.95 29.53 -9.97
CA ILE A 275 -2.64 28.97 -11.28
C ILE A 275 -1.19 29.35 -11.64
N PRO A 276 -0.36 28.39 -12.10
CA PRO A 276 0.96 28.72 -12.63
C PRO A 276 0.86 29.54 -13.92
N GLY A 277 1.71 30.54 -14.08
CA GLY A 277 1.67 31.45 -15.22
C GLY A 277 2.43 32.75 -14.96
N THR A 278 2.35 33.69 -15.91
CA THR A 278 2.81 35.06 -15.75
C THR A 278 1.62 36.01 -15.68
N TYR A 279 1.70 37.01 -14.81
CA TYR A 279 0.59 37.93 -14.52
C TYR A 279 1.03 39.39 -14.62
N ASP A 280 0.20 40.19 -15.26
CA ASP A 280 0.31 41.65 -15.30
C ASP A 280 -0.38 42.23 -14.06
N VAL A 281 0.27 43.15 -13.36
CA VAL A 281 -0.31 43.79 -12.17
C VAL A 281 -0.52 45.27 -12.45
N SER A 282 -1.70 45.80 -12.11
CA SER A 282 -1.97 47.23 -12.20
C SER A 282 -2.50 47.81 -10.90
N LEU A 283 -2.08 49.03 -10.57
CA LEU A 283 -2.60 49.84 -9.47
C LEU A 283 -3.14 51.16 -10.03
N THR A 284 -4.42 51.43 -9.77
CA THR A 284 -5.02 52.77 -9.95
C THR A 284 -5.10 53.47 -8.60
N ALA A 285 -4.41 54.60 -8.44
CA ALA A 285 -4.46 55.46 -7.26
C ALA A 285 -5.27 56.72 -7.58
N SER A 286 -6.21 57.11 -6.71
CA SER A 286 -7.09 58.27 -6.94
C SER A 286 -7.21 59.18 -5.71
N ASN A 287 -7.35 60.48 -5.95
CA ASN A 287 -7.73 61.49 -4.97
C ASN A 287 -8.87 62.36 -5.53
N SER A 288 -9.27 63.42 -4.81
CA SER A 288 -10.32 64.34 -5.26
C SER A 288 -10.01 65.10 -6.56
N TYR A 289 -8.74 65.09 -7.00
CA TYR A 289 -8.27 65.82 -8.17
C TYR A 289 -8.18 64.95 -9.42
N GLY A 290 -8.16 63.62 -9.26
CA GLY A 290 -8.15 62.67 -10.36
C GLY A 290 -7.50 61.34 -9.98
N SER A 291 -7.12 60.58 -11.01
CA SER A 291 -6.52 59.26 -10.84
C SER A 291 -5.39 59.03 -11.85
N ASP A 292 -4.48 58.14 -11.48
CA ASP A 292 -3.42 57.62 -12.34
C ASP A 292 -3.33 56.10 -12.18
N THR A 293 -2.83 55.41 -13.20
CA THR A 293 -2.72 53.95 -13.21
C THR A 293 -1.36 53.51 -13.70
N GLU A 294 -0.67 52.72 -12.87
CA GLU A 294 0.57 52.04 -13.24
C GLU A 294 0.29 50.58 -13.54
N THR A 295 0.85 50.06 -14.63
CA THR A 295 0.71 48.65 -15.04
C THR A 295 2.09 48.04 -15.32
N LYS A 296 2.46 46.99 -14.58
CA LYS A 296 3.69 46.24 -14.78
C LYS A 296 3.37 44.92 -15.47
N LEU A 297 3.87 44.77 -16.70
CA LEU A 297 3.64 43.58 -17.55
C LEU A 297 4.54 42.41 -17.13
N ASN A 298 4.00 41.19 -17.15
CA ASN A 298 4.62 39.93 -16.71
C ASN A 298 5.32 40.07 -15.36
N TYR A 299 4.72 40.84 -14.46
CA TYR A 299 5.38 41.29 -13.24
C TYR A 299 5.47 40.18 -12.20
N ILE A 300 4.51 39.25 -12.15
CA ILE A 300 4.57 38.05 -11.30
C ILE A 300 4.71 36.81 -12.17
N THR A 301 5.67 35.95 -11.83
CA THR A 301 5.83 34.59 -12.38
C THR A 301 5.53 33.56 -11.30
N VAL A 302 4.52 32.74 -11.54
CA VAL A 302 4.04 31.70 -10.63
C VAL A 302 4.48 30.34 -11.15
N ASN A 303 5.44 29.74 -10.47
CA ASN A 303 5.94 28.40 -10.77
C ASN A 303 5.01 27.34 -10.17
N SER A 304 4.87 26.19 -10.84
CA SER A 304 4.35 24.98 -10.18
C SER A 304 5.45 24.39 -9.28
N LEU A 305 5.06 23.39 -8.48
CA LEU A 305 5.99 22.60 -7.70
C LEU A 305 6.40 21.36 -8.50
N LYS A 306 7.54 20.75 -8.15
CA LYS A 306 7.82 19.38 -8.62
C LYS A 306 6.64 18.46 -8.25
N PRO A 307 6.37 17.39 -9.01
CA PRO A 307 5.34 16.43 -8.68
C PRO A 307 5.53 15.89 -7.26
N LYS A 308 4.45 15.48 -6.61
CA LYS A 308 4.52 14.56 -5.46
C LYS A 308 3.94 13.25 -5.95
N ALA A 309 4.78 12.25 -6.13
CA ALA A 309 4.38 11.00 -6.75
C ALA A 309 3.49 10.18 -5.80
N GLU A 310 2.38 9.66 -6.31
CA GLU A 310 1.46 8.78 -5.58
C GLU A 310 0.67 7.95 -6.59
N PHE A 311 0.29 6.73 -6.23
CA PHE A 311 -0.54 5.88 -7.08
C PHE A 311 -1.37 4.87 -6.29
N MET A 312 -2.32 4.23 -6.95
CA MET A 312 -3.04 3.09 -6.38
C MET A 312 -3.34 2.01 -7.44
N ALA A 313 -3.60 0.80 -6.97
CA ALA A 313 -4.33 -0.24 -7.67
C ALA A 313 -5.54 -0.64 -6.81
N PHE A 314 -6.68 -0.94 -7.43
CA PHE A 314 -7.88 -1.39 -6.69
C PHE A 314 -7.76 -2.85 -6.21
N VAL A 315 -6.98 -3.65 -6.92
CA VAL A 315 -6.69 -5.05 -6.62
C VAL A 315 -5.19 -5.21 -6.51
N THR A 316 -4.73 -5.79 -5.41
CA THR A 316 -3.30 -6.01 -5.11
C THR A 316 -2.93 -7.49 -5.05
N THR A 317 -3.91 -8.40 -5.14
CA THR A 317 -3.68 -9.85 -5.24
C THR A 317 -4.42 -10.37 -6.46
N VAL A 318 -3.71 -10.99 -7.40
CA VAL A 318 -4.26 -11.49 -8.67
C VAL A 318 -3.65 -12.85 -9.04
N SER A 319 -4.34 -13.60 -9.89
CA SER A 319 -3.80 -14.85 -10.43
C SER A 319 -2.83 -14.58 -11.60
N ILE A 320 -1.89 -15.49 -11.85
CA ILE A 320 -1.02 -15.43 -13.05
C ILE A 320 -1.88 -15.23 -14.30
N GLY A 321 -1.49 -14.26 -15.14
CA GLY A 321 -2.22 -13.96 -16.39
C GLY A 321 -3.42 -13.03 -16.24
N GLU A 322 -3.74 -12.55 -15.03
CA GLU A 322 -4.69 -11.45 -14.84
C GLU A 322 -3.99 -10.09 -14.96
N SER A 323 -4.70 -9.09 -15.50
CA SER A 323 -4.16 -7.74 -15.68
C SER A 323 -4.54 -6.82 -14.52
N ILE A 324 -3.56 -6.07 -13.99
CA ILE A 324 -3.76 -5.05 -12.96
C ILE A 324 -3.75 -3.67 -13.60
N SER A 325 -4.76 -2.86 -13.26
CA SER A 325 -4.82 -1.44 -13.61
C SER A 325 -4.21 -0.59 -12.49
N PHE A 326 -3.22 0.24 -12.85
CA PHE A 326 -2.63 1.24 -11.98
C PHE A 326 -3.20 2.62 -12.28
N TYR A 327 -3.41 3.41 -11.23
CA TYR A 327 -3.98 4.75 -11.31
C TYR A 327 -3.03 5.76 -10.66
N ASP A 328 -2.62 6.76 -11.43
CA ASP A 328 -1.85 7.89 -10.95
C ASP A 328 -2.69 8.78 -10.02
N GLN A 329 -2.13 9.10 -8.85
CA GLN A 329 -2.67 10.06 -7.88
C GLN A 329 -1.69 11.19 -7.59
N SER A 330 -0.64 11.33 -8.41
CA SER A 330 0.39 12.31 -8.21
C SER A 330 -0.18 13.74 -8.28
N THR A 331 0.32 14.61 -7.42
CA THR A 331 -0.11 16.02 -7.37
C THR A 331 0.95 16.94 -8.01
N ASN A 332 0.62 18.23 -8.15
CA ASN A 332 1.45 19.24 -8.83
C ASN A 332 1.62 19.07 -10.35
N SER A 333 0.58 18.56 -11.01
CA SER A 333 0.46 18.54 -12.47
C SER A 333 1.65 17.85 -13.16
N PRO A 334 1.87 16.56 -12.89
CA PRO A 334 2.83 15.77 -13.67
C PRO A 334 2.46 15.76 -15.15
N THR A 335 3.46 15.70 -16.02
CA THR A 335 3.31 15.64 -17.47
C THR A 335 3.97 14.39 -18.08
N ARG A 336 4.77 13.64 -17.31
CA ARG A 336 5.37 12.36 -17.72
C ARG A 336 5.39 11.38 -16.56
N TRP A 337 5.23 10.09 -16.88
CA TRP A 337 5.24 8.99 -15.91
C TRP A 337 6.20 7.92 -16.39
N LYS A 338 6.90 7.28 -15.43
CA LYS A 338 7.67 6.07 -15.67
C LYS A 338 7.36 5.08 -14.54
N TRP A 339 6.83 3.94 -14.94
CA TRP A 339 6.50 2.82 -14.06
C TRP A 339 7.57 1.74 -14.18
N ASP A 340 7.92 1.14 -13.05
CA ASP A 340 8.63 -0.13 -12.95
C ASP A 340 7.75 -1.05 -12.13
N PHE A 341 7.31 -2.15 -12.74
CA PHE A 341 6.38 -3.09 -12.11
C PHE A 341 7.09 -4.15 -11.24
N GLY A 342 8.44 -4.13 -11.20
CA GLY A 342 9.23 -5.06 -10.38
C GLY A 342 9.48 -6.42 -11.03
N ASP A 343 8.93 -6.68 -12.22
CA ASP A 343 9.09 -7.91 -13.01
C ASP A 343 10.07 -7.75 -14.19
N GLY A 344 10.77 -6.61 -14.26
CA GLY A 344 11.65 -6.23 -15.36
C GLY A 344 10.94 -5.49 -16.51
N ASN A 345 9.62 -5.33 -16.46
CA ASN A 345 8.86 -4.52 -17.42
C ASN A 345 8.60 -3.11 -16.89
N ALA A 346 8.32 -2.19 -17.83
CA ALA A 346 8.10 -0.77 -17.53
C ALA A 346 6.93 -0.18 -18.32
N GLY A 347 6.32 0.88 -17.77
CA GLY A 347 5.22 1.63 -18.39
C GLY A 347 5.50 3.13 -18.47
N PHE A 348 4.90 3.82 -19.45
CA PHE A 348 5.13 5.26 -19.68
C PHE A 348 3.85 6.11 -19.81
N ILE A 349 2.69 5.47 -19.69
CA ILE A 349 1.39 6.16 -19.70
C ILE A 349 0.93 6.44 -18.26
N GLN A 350 0.02 7.39 -18.09
CA GLN A 350 -0.44 7.82 -16.77
C GLN A 350 -1.09 6.68 -15.98
N ASN A 351 -1.99 5.92 -16.59
CA ASN A 351 -2.73 4.83 -15.94
C ASN A 351 -2.52 3.52 -16.74
N PRO A 352 -1.41 2.79 -16.53
CA PRO A 352 -1.13 1.58 -17.28
C PRO A 352 -1.92 0.38 -16.75
N ASN A 353 -2.18 -0.56 -17.66
CA ASN A 353 -2.52 -1.93 -17.32
C ASN A 353 -1.26 -2.78 -17.47
N HIS A 354 -1.01 -3.69 -16.54
CA HIS A 354 0.14 -4.59 -16.57
C HIS A 354 -0.28 -6.04 -16.32
N LEU A 355 0.49 -6.99 -16.84
CA LEU A 355 0.26 -8.43 -16.74
C LEU A 355 1.50 -9.08 -16.15
N TYR A 356 1.33 -9.87 -15.08
CA TYR A 356 2.42 -10.64 -14.48
C TYR A 356 2.34 -12.10 -14.95
N ASN A 357 3.47 -12.63 -15.42
CA ASN A 357 3.58 -13.98 -15.98
C ASN A 357 4.17 -15.01 -14.99
N GLN A 358 4.56 -14.58 -13.79
CA GLN A 358 5.15 -15.43 -12.76
C GLN A 358 4.54 -15.07 -11.41
N SER A 359 4.36 -16.07 -10.54
CA SER A 359 3.93 -15.84 -9.17
C SER A 359 5.03 -15.16 -8.35
N GLY A 360 4.62 -14.41 -7.32
CA GLY A 360 5.54 -13.70 -6.43
C GLY A 360 5.01 -12.38 -5.91
N LEU A 361 5.83 -11.74 -5.06
CA LEU A 361 5.60 -10.39 -4.56
C LEU A 361 6.39 -9.38 -5.39
N TYR A 362 5.71 -8.35 -5.87
CA TYR A 362 6.28 -7.33 -6.76
C TYR A 362 6.27 -5.95 -6.10
N THR A 363 7.45 -5.33 -6.09
CA THR A 363 7.63 -3.93 -5.67
C THR A 363 7.37 -3.01 -6.86
N VAL A 364 6.39 -2.11 -6.74
CA VAL A 364 6.03 -1.20 -7.83
C VAL A 364 6.57 0.20 -7.56
N THR A 365 7.23 0.78 -8.56
CA THR A 365 7.80 2.13 -8.51
C THR A 365 7.13 3.03 -9.56
N LEU A 366 6.74 4.24 -9.14
CA LEU A 366 6.30 5.31 -10.04
C LEU A 366 7.24 6.51 -9.92
N ILE A 367 7.72 7.00 -11.06
CA ILE A 367 8.39 8.30 -11.19
C ILE A 367 7.45 9.24 -11.95
N ALA A 368 7.05 10.33 -11.31
CA ALA A 368 6.24 11.39 -11.92
C ALA A 368 7.10 12.64 -12.15
N GLU A 369 7.02 13.24 -13.34
CA GLU A 369 7.86 14.37 -13.76
C GLU A 369 7.01 15.52 -14.33
N ASN A 370 7.44 16.76 -14.08
CA ASN A 370 7.03 17.95 -14.82
C ASN A 370 8.25 18.84 -15.12
N SER A 371 8.06 20.00 -15.75
CA SER A 371 9.15 20.94 -16.09
C SER A 371 9.95 21.48 -14.89
N PHE A 372 9.44 21.28 -13.66
CA PHE A 372 10.05 21.75 -12.42
C PHE A 372 10.78 20.63 -11.65
N GLY A 373 10.76 19.40 -12.15
CA GLY A 373 11.50 18.26 -11.61
C GLY A 373 10.68 16.98 -11.56
N SER A 374 11.19 15.99 -10.82
CA SER A 374 10.56 14.69 -10.64
C SER A 374 10.49 14.28 -9.18
N ASP A 375 9.62 13.32 -8.90
CA ASP A 375 9.48 12.67 -7.61
C ASP A 375 9.22 11.17 -7.82
N THR A 376 9.58 10.36 -6.83
CA THR A 376 9.53 8.91 -6.93
C THR A 376 8.87 8.32 -5.70
N ILE A 377 7.95 7.40 -5.93
CA ILE A 377 7.30 6.60 -4.89
C ILE A 377 7.54 5.12 -5.18
N ILE A 378 7.88 4.37 -4.13
CA ILE A 378 8.13 2.93 -4.17
C ILE A 378 7.16 2.29 -3.18
N LYS A 379 6.33 1.35 -3.64
CA LYS A 379 5.50 0.51 -2.77
C LYS A 379 6.06 -0.91 -2.81
N SER A 380 6.74 -1.29 -1.74
CA SER A 380 7.32 -2.62 -1.56
C SER A 380 6.24 -3.68 -1.41
N ASP A 381 6.45 -4.84 -2.05
CA ASP A 381 5.54 -6.00 -2.04
C ASP A 381 4.07 -5.59 -2.26
N TYR A 382 3.86 -4.64 -3.18
CA TYR A 382 2.56 -4.00 -3.36
C TYR A 382 1.58 -4.89 -4.12
N ILE A 383 2.10 -5.74 -5.02
CA ILE A 383 1.31 -6.69 -5.79
C ILE A 383 1.75 -8.11 -5.43
N GLU A 384 0.78 -8.96 -5.10
CA GLU A 384 0.93 -10.39 -4.92
C GLU A 384 0.32 -11.10 -6.13
N VAL A 385 1.12 -11.88 -6.85
CA VAL A 385 0.66 -12.72 -7.95
C VAL A 385 0.68 -14.16 -7.47
N ILE A 386 -0.48 -14.77 -7.40
CA ILE A 386 -0.64 -16.16 -6.98
C ILE A 386 -0.82 -17.06 -8.19
N GLU A 387 -0.34 -18.29 -8.07
CA GLU A 387 -0.66 -19.36 -9.02
C GLU A 387 -1.83 -20.16 -8.43
N GLU A 388 -2.93 -20.30 -9.17
CA GLU A 388 -4.08 -21.01 -8.62
C GLU A 388 -3.75 -22.47 -8.32
N PRO A 389 -4.41 -23.10 -7.33
CA PRO A 389 -4.30 -24.54 -7.12
C PRO A 389 -4.61 -25.29 -8.42
N ALA A 390 -3.91 -26.40 -8.66
CA ALA A 390 -4.11 -27.21 -9.86
C ALA A 390 -4.13 -28.69 -9.50
N LEU A 391 -5.28 -29.34 -9.71
CA LEU A 391 -5.48 -30.75 -9.40
C LEU A 391 -4.65 -31.65 -10.32
N SER A 392 -3.92 -32.59 -9.72
CA SER A 392 -3.26 -33.69 -10.42
C SER A 392 -3.54 -35.01 -9.69
N VAL A 393 -3.96 -36.04 -10.44
CA VAL A 393 -4.29 -37.36 -9.93
C VAL A 393 -3.45 -38.44 -10.61
N THR A 394 -2.88 -39.36 -9.82
CA THR A 394 -2.07 -40.48 -10.33
C THR A 394 -2.23 -41.74 -9.49
N PRO A 395 -2.43 -42.93 -10.08
CA PRO A 395 -2.72 -43.17 -11.49
C PRO A 395 -4.14 -42.71 -11.86
N VAL A 396 -4.39 -42.54 -13.16
CA VAL A 396 -5.73 -42.18 -13.72
C VAL A 396 -6.58 -43.40 -14.08
N SER A 397 -6.07 -44.60 -13.82
CA SER A 397 -6.78 -45.87 -14.04
C SER A 397 -6.33 -46.90 -13.01
N LEU A 398 -7.30 -47.61 -12.41
CA LEU A 398 -7.11 -48.66 -11.42
C LEU A 398 -7.73 -49.95 -11.94
N ASP A 399 -6.89 -50.94 -12.23
CA ASP A 399 -7.32 -52.29 -12.63
C ASP A 399 -7.16 -53.27 -11.46
N PHE A 400 -8.28 -53.68 -10.89
CA PHE A 400 -8.33 -54.63 -9.78
C PHE A 400 -8.29 -56.10 -10.24
N GLY A 401 -8.42 -56.36 -11.55
CA GLY A 401 -8.55 -57.70 -12.09
C GLY A 401 -9.61 -58.53 -11.35
N ILE A 402 -9.30 -59.80 -11.10
CA ILE A 402 -10.22 -60.78 -10.48
C ILE A 402 -10.12 -60.89 -8.95
N LEU A 403 -9.02 -60.43 -8.34
CA LEU A 403 -8.71 -60.77 -6.94
C LEU A 403 -8.28 -59.59 -6.07
N THR A 404 -7.70 -58.55 -6.65
CA THR A 404 -7.29 -57.37 -5.87
C THR A 404 -8.54 -56.74 -5.27
N THR A 405 -8.51 -56.41 -3.98
CA THR A 405 -9.64 -55.79 -3.28
C THR A 405 -9.41 -54.34 -2.92
N GLN A 406 -8.15 -53.88 -2.94
CA GLN A 406 -7.76 -52.53 -2.57
C GLN A 406 -6.64 -52.01 -3.47
N LEU A 407 -6.79 -50.80 -4.00
CA LEU A 407 -5.74 -50.05 -4.70
C LEU A 407 -5.84 -48.57 -4.33
N PRO A 408 -4.71 -47.85 -4.21
CA PRO A 408 -4.71 -46.41 -3.97
C PRO A 408 -4.56 -45.60 -5.26
N PHE A 409 -5.02 -44.34 -5.20
CA PHE A 409 -4.53 -43.27 -6.07
C PHE A 409 -4.16 -42.03 -5.25
N ASP A 410 -3.29 -41.23 -5.83
CA ASP A 410 -2.70 -40.06 -5.20
C ASP A 410 -3.29 -38.79 -5.80
N ILE A 411 -3.63 -37.82 -4.94
CA ILE A 411 -4.06 -36.46 -5.26
C ILE A 411 -2.93 -35.50 -4.90
N GLN A 412 -2.57 -34.61 -5.82
CA GLN A 412 -1.52 -33.62 -5.65
C GLN A 412 -1.99 -32.24 -6.10
N ASN A 413 -1.51 -31.20 -5.41
CA ASN A 413 -1.59 -29.82 -5.88
C ASN A 413 -0.34 -29.52 -6.72
N SER A 414 -0.51 -29.35 -8.02
CA SER A 414 0.54 -28.95 -8.96
C SER A 414 0.70 -27.43 -9.11
N GLY A 415 -0.21 -26.65 -8.51
CA GLY A 415 -0.18 -25.19 -8.48
C GLY A 415 0.34 -24.65 -7.14
N THR A 416 -0.18 -23.50 -6.70
CA THR A 416 0.12 -22.98 -5.35
C THR A 416 -1.14 -22.88 -4.47
N GLY A 417 -1.02 -22.35 -3.26
CA GLY A 417 -2.13 -22.26 -2.32
C GLY A 417 -2.59 -23.62 -1.77
N THR A 418 -3.83 -23.65 -1.27
CA THR A 418 -4.47 -24.87 -0.76
C THR A 418 -5.45 -25.40 -1.80
N LEU A 419 -5.26 -26.64 -2.21
CA LEU A 419 -6.21 -27.41 -3.01
C LEU A 419 -7.22 -28.07 -2.07
N THR A 420 -8.49 -27.66 -2.14
CA THR A 420 -9.60 -28.30 -1.43
C THR A 420 -10.34 -29.19 -2.41
N TRP A 421 -10.44 -30.48 -2.12
CA TRP A 421 -10.98 -31.48 -3.04
C TRP A 421 -12.05 -32.36 -2.38
N SER A 422 -12.95 -32.89 -3.19
CA SER A 422 -14.00 -33.83 -2.76
C SER A 422 -14.39 -34.78 -3.88
N ILE A 423 -14.95 -35.92 -3.46
CA ILE A 423 -15.50 -36.96 -4.33
C ILE A 423 -16.98 -37.10 -3.95
N MET A 424 -17.88 -36.91 -4.94
CA MET A 424 -19.33 -36.90 -4.73
C MET A 424 -20.01 -38.05 -5.47
N GLU A 425 -19.59 -39.28 -5.23
CA GLU A 425 -20.27 -40.45 -5.79
C GLU A 425 -20.35 -41.61 -4.79
N GLU A 426 -21.52 -42.23 -4.73
CA GLU A 426 -21.72 -43.52 -4.08
C GLU A 426 -21.88 -44.59 -5.15
N ILE A 427 -20.79 -45.27 -5.47
CA ILE A 427 -20.79 -46.45 -6.33
C ILE A 427 -20.97 -47.65 -5.42
N SER A 428 -22.03 -48.43 -5.62
CA SER A 428 -22.47 -49.45 -4.66
C SER A 428 -21.46 -50.58 -4.39
N TRP A 429 -20.49 -50.77 -5.30
CA TRP A 429 -19.43 -51.76 -5.20
C TRP A 429 -18.05 -51.15 -4.89
N LEU A 430 -17.96 -49.84 -4.64
CA LEU A 430 -16.74 -49.15 -4.24
C LEU A 430 -16.88 -48.51 -2.85
N VAL A 431 -15.80 -48.50 -2.09
CA VAL A 431 -15.66 -47.76 -0.85
C VAL A 431 -14.38 -46.92 -0.93
N LEU A 432 -14.52 -45.61 -0.71
CA LEU A 432 -13.43 -44.64 -0.83
C LEU A 432 -13.06 -44.08 0.54
N SER A 433 -11.77 -43.91 0.80
CA SER A 433 -11.30 -43.26 2.03
C SER A 433 -9.94 -42.55 1.85
N PRO A 434 -9.82 -41.24 2.13
CA PRO A 434 -10.90 -40.29 2.44
C PRO A 434 -11.69 -39.84 1.19
N VAL A 435 -12.88 -39.25 1.37
CA VAL A 435 -13.73 -38.72 0.28
C VAL A 435 -13.60 -37.21 0.06
N SER A 436 -12.82 -36.53 0.91
CA SER A 436 -12.52 -35.09 0.80
C SER A 436 -11.27 -34.77 1.60
N GLY A 437 -10.57 -33.71 1.22
CA GLY A 437 -9.35 -33.27 1.89
C GLY A 437 -8.88 -31.88 1.46
N GLU A 438 -7.75 -31.47 2.05
CA GLU A 438 -7.03 -30.24 1.70
C GLU A 438 -5.53 -30.54 1.62
N THR A 439 -4.87 -30.16 0.53
CA THR A 439 -3.41 -30.30 0.37
C THR A 439 -2.76 -29.04 -0.22
N THR A 440 -1.54 -28.74 0.20
CA THR A 440 -0.76 -27.57 -0.27
C THR A 440 0.40 -27.98 -1.18
N ILE A 441 1.23 -28.94 -0.75
CA ILE A 441 2.36 -29.52 -1.48
C ILE A 441 2.54 -31.03 -1.22
N GLU A 442 1.78 -31.60 -0.28
CA GLU A 442 1.86 -33.01 0.07
C GLU A 442 0.96 -33.84 -0.85
N THR A 443 1.23 -35.15 -0.92
CA THR A 443 0.37 -36.07 -1.65
C THR A 443 -0.70 -36.63 -0.70
N ASP A 444 -1.97 -36.42 -1.05
CA ASP A 444 -3.09 -37.05 -0.36
C ASP A 444 -3.40 -38.39 -1.05
N GLN A 445 -3.30 -39.49 -0.31
CA GLN A 445 -3.62 -40.81 -0.84
C GLN A 445 -5.07 -41.18 -0.54
N VAL A 446 -5.81 -41.61 -1.56
CA VAL A 446 -7.17 -42.15 -1.46
C VAL A 446 -7.11 -43.66 -1.68
N SER A 447 -7.58 -44.43 -0.68
CA SER A 447 -7.78 -45.87 -0.81
C SER A 447 -9.10 -46.14 -1.52
N VAL A 448 -9.06 -47.03 -2.52
CA VAL A 448 -10.23 -47.55 -3.23
C VAL A 448 -10.37 -49.03 -2.90
N ASP A 449 -11.43 -49.37 -2.18
CA ASP A 449 -11.79 -50.74 -1.83
C ASP A 449 -12.97 -51.21 -2.68
N ILE A 450 -12.92 -52.43 -3.21
CA ILE A 450 -13.99 -52.99 -4.04
C ILE A 450 -14.71 -54.15 -3.38
N ASN A 451 -16.02 -54.22 -3.57
CA ASN A 451 -16.88 -55.29 -3.08
C ASN A 451 -17.50 -56.08 -4.24
N ARG A 452 -17.01 -57.31 -4.43
CA ARG A 452 -17.53 -58.24 -5.44
C ARG A 452 -18.74 -59.05 -4.95
N ALA A 453 -19.07 -58.99 -3.66
CA ALA A 453 -20.09 -59.85 -3.08
C ALA A 453 -21.48 -59.57 -3.67
N GLY A 454 -22.13 -60.62 -4.19
CA GLY A 454 -23.47 -60.52 -4.78
C GLY A 454 -23.50 -59.96 -6.21
N LEU A 455 -22.35 -59.66 -6.81
CA LEU A 455 -22.27 -59.31 -8.22
C LEU A 455 -22.31 -60.58 -9.10
N ALA A 456 -22.92 -60.46 -10.28
CA ALA A 456 -22.93 -61.54 -11.26
C ALA A 456 -21.56 -61.59 -11.99
N PRO A 457 -21.17 -62.75 -12.54
CA PRO A 457 -19.95 -62.82 -13.34
C PRO A 457 -19.98 -61.84 -14.53
N GLY A 458 -18.89 -61.10 -14.73
CA GLY A 458 -18.77 -60.08 -15.77
C GLY A 458 -17.71 -59.03 -15.48
N ASN A 459 -17.50 -58.15 -16.46
CA ASN A 459 -16.62 -56.97 -16.34
C ASN A 459 -17.41 -55.78 -15.81
N TYR A 460 -16.83 -55.07 -14.86
CA TYR A 460 -17.39 -53.88 -14.24
C TYR A 460 -16.41 -52.73 -14.39
N SER A 461 -16.96 -51.56 -14.73
CA SER A 461 -16.19 -50.32 -14.87
C SER A 461 -16.97 -49.15 -14.28
N ASP A 462 -16.28 -48.24 -13.60
CA ASP A 462 -16.85 -46.97 -13.15
C ASP A 462 -15.81 -45.85 -13.22
N THR A 463 -16.23 -44.62 -12.94
CA THR A 463 -15.35 -43.44 -12.98
C THR A 463 -15.47 -42.66 -11.69
N ILE A 464 -14.38 -42.56 -10.93
CA ILE A 464 -14.31 -41.70 -9.75
C ILE A 464 -14.01 -40.27 -10.23
N THR A 465 -14.93 -39.34 -10.00
CA THR A 465 -14.72 -37.91 -10.30
C THR A 465 -14.21 -37.16 -9.08
N ILE A 466 -13.01 -36.61 -9.16
CA ILE A 466 -12.44 -35.71 -8.15
C ILE A 466 -12.76 -34.27 -8.56
N THR A 467 -13.42 -33.51 -7.69
CA THR A 467 -13.73 -32.09 -7.87
C THR A 467 -12.92 -31.26 -6.90
N SER A 468 -12.35 -30.13 -7.35
CA SER A 468 -11.56 -29.24 -6.48
C SER A 468 -11.66 -27.77 -6.90
N ASN A 469 -11.12 -26.88 -6.08
CA ASN A 469 -10.89 -25.48 -6.47
C ASN A 469 -9.76 -25.30 -7.50
N GLY A 470 -9.05 -26.37 -7.88
CA GLY A 470 -8.02 -26.40 -8.92
C GLY A 470 -8.39 -27.22 -10.16
N GLY A 471 -9.68 -27.47 -10.38
CA GLY A 471 -10.20 -28.24 -11.52
C GLY A 471 -10.75 -29.61 -11.13
N ASN A 472 -11.14 -30.38 -12.14
CA ASN A 472 -11.71 -31.72 -11.99
C ASN A 472 -10.88 -32.76 -12.75
N GLN A 473 -10.79 -33.97 -12.22
CA GLN A 473 -10.11 -35.08 -12.86
C GLN A 473 -10.77 -36.40 -12.52
N ASP A 474 -10.70 -37.33 -13.46
CA ASP A 474 -11.36 -38.64 -13.38
C ASP A 474 -10.33 -39.76 -13.20
N VAL A 475 -10.71 -40.78 -12.42
CA VAL A 475 -9.98 -42.05 -12.31
C VAL A 475 -10.90 -43.18 -12.76
N GLU A 476 -10.49 -43.89 -13.82
CA GLU A 476 -11.20 -45.08 -14.28
C GLU A 476 -10.94 -46.25 -13.33
N VAL A 477 -11.99 -46.99 -12.97
CA VAL A 477 -11.89 -48.19 -12.15
C VAL A 477 -12.40 -49.38 -12.93
N LEU A 478 -11.59 -50.43 -13.01
CA LEU A 478 -11.88 -51.67 -13.73
C LEU A 478 -11.81 -52.86 -12.75
N MET A 479 -12.77 -53.76 -12.84
CA MET A 479 -12.69 -55.07 -12.17
C MET A 479 -13.40 -56.15 -12.97
N GLU A 480 -13.03 -57.40 -12.71
CA GLU A 480 -13.71 -58.58 -13.22
C GLU A 480 -14.26 -59.40 -12.06
N VAL A 481 -15.50 -59.87 -12.22
CA VAL A 481 -16.15 -60.84 -11.32
C VAL A 481 -16.21 -62.16 -12.06
N VAL A 482 -15.56 -63.18 -11.49
CA VAL A 482 -15.54 -64.55 -12.03
C VAL A 482 -16.14 -65.52 -11.02
N GLU A 483 -16.66 -66.64 -11.50
CA GLU A 483 -17.00 -67.76 -10.63
C GLU A 483 -15.73 -68.39 -10.06
N LEU A 484 -15.66 -68.52 -8.73
CA LEU A 484 -14.51 -69.09 -8.02
C LEU A 484 -14.63 -70.60 -7.80
N SER A 485 -15.84 -71.15 -7.91
CA SER A 485 -16.08 -72.58 -7.81
C SER A 485 -17.39 -73.00 -8.48
N GLY A 486 -17.54 -74.29 -8.73
CA GLY A 486 -18.76 -74.88 -9.25
C GLY A 486 -18.68 -76.39 -9.40
N ILE A 487 -19.63 -76.97 -10.14
CA ILE A 487 -19.73 -78.41 -10.37
C ILE A 487 -19.59 -78.71 -11.87
N PHE A 488 -18.82 -79.73 -12.20
CA PHE A 488 -18.69 -80.30 -13.54
C PHE A 488 -19.11 -81.77 -13.52
N ILE A 489 -20.04 -82.15 -14.40
CA ILE A 489 -20.50 -83.54 -14.52
C ILE A 489 -19.72 -84.23 -15.65
N ASP A 490 -18.91 -85.22 -15.32
CA ASP A 490 -18.19 -86.01 -16.33
C ASP A 490 -19.13 -87.00 -17.01
N SER A 491 -19.45 -86.74 -18.28
CA SER A 491 -20.36 -87.59 -19.07
C SER A 491 -19.91 -89.05 -19.22
N ARG A 492 -18.64 -89.38 -18.94
CA ARG A 492 -18.09 -90.73 -19.10
C ARG A 492 -18.45 -91.66 -17.94
N ASP A 493 -18.68 -91.12 -16.75
CA ASP A 493 -19.02 -91.89 -15.54
C ASP A 493 -20.17 -91.28 -14.71
N ASN A 494 -20.70 -90.12 -15.12
CA ASN A 494 -21.68 -89.29 -14.43
C ASN A 494 -21.24 -88.84 -13.02
N TYR A 495 -19.93 -88.79 -12.76
CA TYR A 495 -19.42 -88.25 -11.50
C TYR A 495 -19.47 -86.71 -11.52
N GLU A 496 -19.87 -86.13 -10.40
CA GLU A 496 -19.89 -84.68 -10.19
C GLU A 496 -18.57 -84.26 -9.54
N TYR A 497 -17.71 -83.59 -10.31
CA TYR A 497 -16.48 -83.00 -9.81
C TYR A 497 -16.71 -81.56 -9.40
N ASN A 498 -16.39 -81.24 -8.15
CA ASN A 498 -16.20 -79.85 -7.75
C ASN A 498 -15.00 -79.28 -8.50
N TRP A 499 -15.13 -78.06 -8.99
CA TRP A 499 -14.02 -77.30 -9.53
C TRP A 499 -13.86 -75.98 -8.79
N ILE A 500 -12.63 -75.48 -8.82
CA ILE A 500 -12.21 -74.24 -8.17
C ILE A 500 -11.34 -73.44 -9.13
N ARG A 501 -11.34 -72.11 -8.99
CA ARG A 501 -10.49 -71.22 -9.78
C ARG A 501 -9.29 -70.80 -8.94
N ILE A 502 -8.08 -71.09 -9.43
CA ILE A 502 -6.81 -70.65 -8.84
C ILE A 502 -6.07 -69.84 -9.91
N GLY A 503 -5.93 -68.54 -9.66
CA GLY A 503 -5.46 -67.60 -10.66
C GLY A 503 -6.35 -67.58 -11.90
N SER A 504 -5.74 -67.66 -13.08
CA SER A 504 -6.46 -67.72 -14.35
C SER A 504 -7.07 -69.10 -14.65
N GLN A 505 -6.69 -70.15 -13.90
CA GLN A 505 -7.00 -71.53 -14.23
C GLN A 505 -8.13 -72.10 -13.40
N ILE A 506 -8.87 -73.05 -13.97
CA ILE A 506 -9.87 -73.82 -13.27
C ILE A 506 -9.36 -75.24 -13.05
N TRP A 507 -9.34 -75.68 -11.80
CA TRP A 507 -8.85 -76.99 -11.39
C TRP A 507 -9.98 -77.84 -10.84
N MET A 508 -9.93 -79.15 -11.08
CA MET A 508 -10.74 -80.09 -10.30
C MET A 508 -10.27 -80.04 -8.84
N ALA A 509 -11.20 -79.85 -7.91
CA ALA A 509 -10.92 -79.85 -6.48
C ALA A 509 -10.62 -81.26 -5.94
N GLU A 510 -11.00 -82.31 -6.66
CA GLU A 510 -10.88 -83.68 -6.18
C GLU A 510 -10.02 -84.55 -7.10
N ASN A 511 -9.54 -85.68 -6.58
CA ASN A 511 -8.75 -86.62 -7.37
C ASN A 511 -9.68 -87.23 -8.41
N LEU A 512 -9.20 -87.37 -9.64
CA LEU A 512 -10.00 -87.96 -10.69
C LEU A 512 -10.34 -89.42 -10.33
N VAL A 513 -11.64 -89.75 -10.31
CA VAL A 513 -12.13 -91.11 -10.02
C VAL A 513 -12.41 -91.93 -11.28
N TYR A 514 -12.22 -91.34 -12.47
CA TYR A 514 -12.50 -92.00 -13.74
C TYR A 514 -11.74 -93.33 -13.92
N LEU A 515 -12.46 -94.44 -13.82
CA LEU A 515 -11.90 -95.80 -13.88
C LEU A 515 -12.52 -96.62 -15.03
N PRO A 516 -11.96 -96.56 -16.26
CA PRO A 516 -12.48 -97.31 -17.40
C PRO A 516 -12.10 -98.80 -17.38
N SER A 517 -10.99 -99.15 -16.73
CA SER A 517 -10.53 -100.52 -16.49
C SER A 517 -9.73 -100.55 -15.20
N VAL A 518 -9.42 -101.73 -14.66
CA VAL A 518 -8.53 -101.87 -13.51
C VAL A 518 -7.49 -102.95 -13.79
N SER A 519 -6.24 -102.62 -13.49
CA SER A 519 -5.06 -103.43 -13.76
C SER A 519 -4.55 -104.07 -12.47
N PRO A 520 -4.02 -105.30 -12.55
CA PRO A 520 -3.38 -105.92 -11.39
C PRO A 520 -2.13 -105.13 -10.98
N PRO A 521 -1.72 -105.15 -9.70
CA PRO A 521 -0.58 -104.41 -9.19
C PRO A 521 0.74 -104.72 -9.90
N SER A 522 0.90 -105.96 -10.38
CA SER A 522 2.08 -106.43 -11.12
C SER A 522 2.08 -106.01 -12.60
N GLY A 523 0.98 -105.44 -13.10
CA GLY A 523 0.91 -104.92 -14.46
C GLY A 523 1.62 -103.58 -14.55
N GLU A 524 2.47 -103.42 -15.55
CA GLU A 524 3.20 -102.17 -15.80
C GLU A 524 3.47 -101.98 -17.30
N SER A 525 3.50 -100.73 -17.73
CA SER A 525 3.88 -100.33 -19.08
C SER A 525 4.26 -98.85 -19.10
N TYR A 526 5.26 -98.52 -19.92
CA TYR A 526 5.62 -97.14 -20.25
C TYR A 526 4.80 -96.57 -21.42
N ALA A 527 4.03 -97.41 -22.13
CA ALA A 527 3.34 -97.04 -23.37
C ALA A 527 1.82 -97.22 -23.28
N ASP A 528 1.36 -98.22 -22.56
CA ASP A 528 -0.05 -98.57 -22.47
C ASP A 528 -0.67 -98.01 -21.17
N PRO A 529 -1.97 -97.67 -21.17
CA PRO A 529 -2.64 -97.15 -19.98
C PRO A 529 -2.94 -98.24 -18.95
N PHE A 530 -2.54 -98.00 -17.70
CA PHE A 530 -2.81 -98.85 -16.55
C PHE A 530 -3.46 -98.04 -15.42
N TYR A 531 -4.44 -98.65 -14.76
CA TYR A 531 -5.24 -98.04 -13.70
C TYR A 531 -5.20 -98.93 -12.46
N TYR A 532 -4.78 -98.39 -11.33
CA TYR A 532 -4.52 -99.14 -10.11
C TYR A 532 -5.40 -98.63 -8.97
N ILE A 533 -5.93 -99.55 -8.17
CA ILE A 533 -6.69 -99.23 -6.96
C ILE A 533 -5.94 -99.79 -5.76
N TYR A 534 -5.77 -98.96 -4.73
CA TYR A 534 -5.04 -99.31 -3.52
C TYR A 534 -5.71 -100.49 -2.81
N ASP A 535 -4.93 -101.49 -2.40
CA ASP A 535 -5.37 -102.77 -1.80
C ASP A 535 -6.32 -103.63 -2.66
N TYR A 536 -6.41 -103.38 -3.97
CA TYR A 536 -7.22 -104.18 -4.89
C TYR A 536 -6.34 -104.84 -5.96
N SER A 537 -6.41 -106.17 -6.05
CA SER A 537 -5.60 -106.96 -7.01
C SER A 537 -6.40 -107.59 -8.15
N GLY A 538 -7.70 -107.31 -8.24
CA GLY A 538 -8.58 -107.87 -9.26
C GLY A 538 -8.59 -107.06 -10.56
N ILE A 539 -9.48 -107.46 -11.49
CA ILE A 539 -9.70 -106.79 -12.78
C ILE A 539 -11.16 -106.30 -12.96
N ASP A 540 -12.00 -106.45 -11.93
CA ASP A 540 -13.42 -106.09 -11.99
C ASP A 540 -13.63 -104.63 -11.52
N VAL A 541 -14.06 -103.77 -12.44
CA VAL A 541 -14.22 -102.33 -12.17
C VAL A 541 -15.26 -102.07 -11.08
N ALA A 542 -16.37 -102.81 -11.06
CA ALA A 542 -17.44 -102.58 -10.09
C ALA A 542 -16.97 -102.91 -8.66
N ALA A 543 -16.25 -104.03 -8.50
CA ALA A 543 -15.65 -104.43 -7.23
C ALA A 543 -14.55 -103.44 -6.79
N ALA A 544 -13.75 -102.94 -7.73
CA ALA A 544 -12.72 -101.93 -7.45
C ALA A 544 -13.34 -100.61 -6.95
N LYS A 545 -14.41 -100.14 -7.62
CA LYS A 545 -15.16 -98.93 -7.24
C LYS A 545 -15.86 -99.04 -5.87
N ALA A 546 -16.15 -100.26 -5.42
CA ALA A 546 -16.78 -100.50 -4.12
C ALA A 546 -15.79 -100.51 -2.94
N THR A 547 -14.48 -100.35 -3.19
CA THR A 547 -13.47 -100.30 -2.12
C THR A 547 -13.47 -98.95 -1.41
N ASP A 548 -13.18 -98.96 -0.10
CA ASP A 548 -13.09 -97.72 0.70
C ASP A 548 -12.00 -96.79 0.16
N ASN A 549 -10.84 -97.35 -0.21
CA ASN A 549 -9.72 -96.58 -0.76
C ASN A 549 -10.08 -95.87 -2.05
N TYR A 550 -10.81 -96.53 -2.97
CA TYR A 550 -11.29 -95.87 -4.18
C TYR A 550 -12.28 -94.74 -3.85
N THR A 551 -13.22 -94.99 -2.94
CA THR A 551 -14.25 -94.01 -2.57
C THR A 551 -13.65 -92.76 -1.92
N ILE A 552 -12.57 -92.91 -1.16
CA ILE A 552 -11.92 -91.80 -0.45
C ILE A 552 -10.87 -91.10 -1.33
N TYR A 553 -10.02 -91.85 -2.02
CA TYR A 553 -8.82 -91.29 -2.66
C TYR A 553 -8.82 -91.35 -4.19
N GLY A 554 -9.76 -92.08 -4.79
CA GLY A 554 -9.86 -92.29 -6.22
C GLY A 554 -8.93 -93.38 -6.75
N ALA A 555 -8.62 -93.28 -8.04
CA ALA A 555 -7.75 -94.21 -8.75
C ALA A 555 -6.32 -93.65 -8.88
N LEU A 556 -5.36 -94.56 -9.06
CA LEU A 556 -3.99 -94.24 -9.42
C LEU A 556 -3.76 -94.62 -10.89
N TYR A 557 -3.05 -93.77 -11.62
CA TYR A 557 -2.86 -93.89 -13.06
C TYR A 557 -1.37 -94.00 -13.34
N ASN A 558 -0.96 -94.90 -14.23
CA ASN A 558 0.35 -94.73 -14.86
C ASN A 558 0.33 -93.50 -15.77
N TRP A 559 1.50 -93.00 -16.15
CA TRP A 559 1.57 -91.74 -16.90
C TRP A 559 0.84 -91.78 -18.27
N PRO A 560 0.92 -92.87 -19.08
CA PRO A 560 0.08 -93.03 -20.27
C PRO A 560 -1.43 -92.97 -20.01
N ALA A 561 -1.91 -93.57 -18.91
CA ALA A 561 -3.31 -93.45 -18.51
C ALA A 561 -3.64 -92.01 -18.09
N ALA A 562 -2.77 -91.36 -17.32
CA ALA A 562 -2.96 -90.00 -16.83
C ALA A 562 -3.14 -88.98 -17.97
N LEU A 563 -2.34 -89.10 -19.05
CA LEU A 563 -2.41 -88.21 -20.22
C LEU A 563 -3.78 -88.21 -20.92
N THR A 564 -4.54 -89.30 -20.79
CA THR A 564 -5.84 -89.48 -21.44
C THR A 564 -7.00 -89.54 -20.44
N ALA A 565 -6.72 -89.36 -19.15
CA ALA A 565 -7.70 -89.54 -18.09
C ALA A 565 -8.68 -88.36 -18.01
N CYS A 566 -8.25 -87.13 -18.29
CA CYS A 566 -9.09 -85.95 -18.17
C CYS A 566 -10.21 -85.89 -19.23
N PRO A 567 -11.42 -85.39 -18.86
CA PRO A 567 -12.56 -85.32 -19.78
C PRO A 567 -12.40 -84.21 -20.82
N GLY A 568 -13.26 -84.19 -21.85
CA GLY A 568 -13.21 -83.16 -22.89
C GLY A 568 -13.35 -81.75 -22.31
N GLY A 569 -12.49 -80.83 -22.76
CA GLY A 569 -12.37 -79.47 -22.21
C GLY A 569 -11.50 -79.36 -20.96
N TRP A 570 -10.95 -80.48 -20.49
CA TRP A 570 -9.97 -80.56 -19.41
C TRP A 570 -8.74 -81.35 -19.87
N HIS A 571 -7.59 -81.08 -19.27
CA HIS A 571 -6.36 -81.81 -19.55
C HIS A 571 -5.55 -82.07 -18.28
N LEU A 572 -4.60 -83.00 -18.39
CA LEU A 572 -3.62 -83.23 -17.35
C LEU A 572 -2.68 -82.00 -17.29
N PRO A 573 -2.47 -81.36 -16.13
CA PRO A 573 -1.70 -80.13 -16.04
C PRO A 573 -0.25 -80.36 -16.43
N THR A 574 0.28 -79.48 -17.26
CA THR A 574 1.70 -79.38 -17.56
C THR A 574 2.47 -78.85 -16.36
N ASP A 575 3.80 -79.00 -16.38
CA ASP A 575 4.69 -78.50 -15.34
C ASP A 575 4.61 -76.98 -15.24
N ALA A 576 4.37 -76.29 -16.36
CA ALA A 576 4.18 -74.85 -16.41
C ALA A 576 2.91 -74.41 -15.68
N GLU A 577 1.80 -75.12 -15.88
CA GLU A 577 0.51 -74.81 -15.23
C GLU A 577 0.55 -75.07 -13.73
N TRP A 578 1.19 -76.16 -13.29
CA TRP A 578 1.48 -76.38 -11.87
C TRP A 578 2.28 -75.23 -11.27
N LYS A 579 3.33 -74.76 -11.96
CA LYS A 579 4.13 -73.62 -11.49
C LYS A 579 3.34 -72.32 -11.45
N GLN A 580 2.45 -72.07 -12.42
CA GLN A 580 1.56 -70.90 -12.40
C GLN A 580 0.65 -70.91 -11.18
N MET A 581 0.04 -72.07 -10.88
CA MET A 581 -0.78 -72.24 -9.69
C MET A 581 0.04 -72.06 -8.39
N GLU A 582 1.23 -72.66 -8.31
CA GLU A 582 2.14 -72.55 -7.16
C GLU A 582 2.56 -71.09 -6.90
N MET A 583 2.93 -70.34 -7.96
CA MET A 583 3.29 -68.93 -7.82
C MET A 583 2.10 -68.05 -7.45
N PHE A 584 0.92 -68.38 -7.97
CA PHE A 584 -0.30 -67.68 -7.63
C PHE A 584 -0.63 -67.77 -6.14
N ILE A 585 -0.40 -68.93 -5.52
CA ILE A 585 -0.66 -69.13 -4.09
C ILE A 585 0.49 -68.67 -3.16
N GLY A 586 1.54 -68.04 -3.72
CA GLY A 586 2.58 -67.36 -2.94
C GLY A 586 4.02 -67.78 -3.24
N MET A 587 4.24 -68.83 -4.04
CA MET A 587 5.59 -69.33 -4.32
C MET A 587 6.39 -68.37 -5.19
N SER A 588 7.68 -68.19 -4.86
CA SER A 588 8.57 -67.41 -5.73
C SER A 588 8.84 -68.16 -7.06
N GLN A 589 9.10 -67.41 -8.14
CA GLN A 589 9.50 -68.01 -9.42
C GLN A 589 10.73 -68.93 -9.27
N SER A 590 11.72 -68.52 -8.45
CA SER A 590 12.92 -69.33 -8.21
C SER A 590 12.62 -70.65 -7.52
N ASP A 591 11.69 -70.67 -6.55
CA ASP A 591 11.31 -71.90 -5.86
C ASP A 591 10.45 -72.80 -6.75
N ALA A 592 9.57 -72.21 -7.56
CA ALA A 592 8.72 -72.93 -8.50
C ALA A 592 9.55 -73.70 -9.55
N ASP A 593 10.68 -73.13 -9.98
CA ASP A 593 11.59 -73.75 -10.94
C ASP A 593 12.53 -74.82 -10.33
N ASP A 594 12.68 -74.85 -9.00
CA ASP A 594 13.55 -75.81 -8.31
C ASP A 594 12.94 -77.24 -8.24
N ILE A 595 13.74 -78.21 -7.76
CA ILE A 595 13.39 -79.62 -7.61
C ILE A 595 13.49 -80.01 -6.14
N GLY A 596 12.51 -80.76 -5.63
CA GLY A 596 12.42 -81.19 -4.25
C GLY A 596 11.31 -80.48 -3.47
N TRP A 597 11.41 -80.47 -2.15
CA TRP A 597 10.51 -79.75 -1.25
C TRP A 597 10.86 -78.26 -1.25
N ARG A 598 9.94 -77.41 -1.73
CA ARG A 598 10.16 -75.97 -1.98
C ARG A 598 8.95 -75.12 -1.63
N GLY A 599 9.15 -73.80 -1.61
CA GLY A 599 8.20 -72.83 -1.06
C GLY A 599 8.30 -72.74 0.46
N THR A 600 7.39 -72.02 1.11
CA THR A 600 7.32 -71.86 2.57
C THR A 600 6.21 -72.70 3.19
N ASP A 601 4.99 -72.57 2.67
CA ASP A 601 3.74 -73.07 3.25
C ASP A 601 2.63 -73.30 2.22
N GLU A 602 2.90 -73.07 0.93
CA GLU A 602 1.95 -73.21 -0.16
C GLU A 602 1.36 -74.63 -0.25
N GLY A 603 2.10 -75.63 0.22
CA GLY A 603 1.63 -77.00 0.31
C GLY A 603 0.52 -77.21 1.34
N THR A 604 0.43 -76.44 2.42
CA THR A 604 -0.72 -76.54 3.34
C THR A 604 -1.99 -75.94 2.76
N LEU A 605 -1.85 -74.89 1.95
CA LEU A 605 -2.96 -74.14 1.35
C LEU A 605 -3.80 -74.99 0.36
N LEU A 606 -3.21 -76.06 -0.16
CA LEU A 606 -3.83 -76.96 -1.14
C LEU A 606 -4.26 -78.31 -0.56
N LYS A 607 -3.87 -78.64 0.68
CA LYS A 607 -4.20 -79.91 1.30
C LYS A 607 -5.61 -79.89 1.85
N ALA A 608 -6.37 -80.96 1.59
CA ALA A 608 -7.65 -81.18 2.24
C ALA A 608 -7.51 -81.15 3.77
N ILE A 609 -8.52 -80.58 4.44
CA ILE A 609 -8.58 -80.45 5.91
C ILE A 609 -8.74 -81.79 6.66
N SER A 610 -9.02 -82.88 5.93
CA SER A 610 -9.18 -84.23 6.49
C SER A 610 -8.75 -85.30 5.47
N GLY A 611 -8.64 -86.56 5.91
CA GLY A 611 -8.13 -87.67 5.08
C GLY A 611 -6.62 -87.88 5.14
N TRP A 612 -5.88 -86.94 5.74
CA TRP A 612 -4.45 -87.09 6.03
C TRP A 612 -4.21 -87.85 7.35
N PHE A 613 -3.09 -88.57 7.40
CA PHE A 613 -2.62 -89.26 8.58
C PHE A 613 -2.48 -88.29 9.76
N ASN A 614 -3.06 -88.63 10.92
CA ASN A 614 -3.16 -87.75 12.09
C ASN A 614 -3.78 -86.36 11.77
N ASN A 615 -4.68 -86.28 10.80
CA ASN A 615 -5.31 -85.07 10.27
C ASN A 615 -4.36 -84.07 9.57
N GLY A 616 -3.07 -84.39 9.43
CA GLY A 616 -2.09 -83.53 8.77
C GLY A 616 -2.08 -82.07 9.26
N ASN A 617 -1.59 -81.17 8.40
CA ASN A 617 -1.56 -79.71 8.59
C ASN A 617 -2.16 -78.94 7.40
N GLY A 618 -3.23 -79.46 6.77
CA GLY A 618 -3.90 -78.79 5.65
C GLY A 618 -4.88 -77.68 6.10
N THR A 619 -4.94 -76.60 5.33
CA THR A 619 -5.93 -75.50 5.52
C THR A 619 -6.97 -75.45 4.41
N ASP A 620 -6.61 -75.92 3.22
CA ASP A 620 -7.42 -75.88 2.00
C ASP A 620 -7.99 -74.50 1.64
N ASP A 621 -7.18 -73.44 1.83
CA ASP A 621 -7.62 -72.05 1.65
C ASP A 621 -8.10 -71.73 0.23
N TYR A 622 -7.73 -72.54 -0.76
CA TYR A 622 -8.15 -72.41 -2.16
C TYR A 622 -9.18 -73.45 -2.60
N GLY A 623 -9.62 -74.35 -1.70
CA GLY A 623 -10.57 -75.41 -2.01
C GLY A 623 -10.02 -76.46 -2.99
N PHE A 624 -8.69 -76.53 -3.14
CA PHE A 624 -8.05 -77.51 -4.00
C PHE A 624 -8.19 -78.92 -3.46
N SER A 625 -8.39 -79.14 -2.16
CA SER A 625 -8.69 -80.45 -1.57
C SER A 625 -7.74 -81.58 -2.02
N GLY A 626 -6.44 -81.34 -1.89
CA GLY A 626 -5.39 -82.34 -2.17
C GLY A 626 -5.47 -83.50 -1.17
N LEU A 627 -5.86 -84.69 -1.65
CA LEU A 627 -6.02 -85.91 -0.85
C LEU A 627 -4.84 -86.89 -1.02
N PRO A 628 -4.39 -87.55 0.07
CA PRO A 628 -3.22 -88.43 0.07
C PRO A 628 -3.54 -89.85 -0.40
N GLY A 629 -3.75 -90.01 -1.71
CA GLY A 629 -4.04 -91.32 -2.32
C GLY A 629 -2.87 -92.31 -2.33
N GLY A 630 -1.69 -91.92 -1.82
CA GLY A 630 -0.48 -92.72 -1.91
C GLY A 630 -0.01 -92.87 -3.35
N TYR A 631 0.78 -93.91 -3.60
CA TYR A 631 1.25 -94.24 -4.94
C TYR A 631 1.52 -95.74 -5.09
N ARG A 632 1.56 -96.18 -6.35
CA ARG A 632 2.16 -97.46 -6.77
C ARG A 632 3.59 -97.20 -7.26
N THR A 633 4.57 -97.88 -6.70
CA THR A 633 5.96 -97.88 -7.18
C THR A 633 6.06 -98.54 -8.55
N SER A 634 7.18 -98.35 -9.27
CA SER A 634 7.47 -99.13 -10.49
C SER A 634 7.39 -100.63 -10.22
N ASP A 635 7.89 -101.12 -9.09
CA ASP A 635 7.95 -102.56 -8.78
C ASP A 635 6.61 -103.19 -8.33
N GLY A 636 5.49 -102.48 -8.49
CA GLY A 636 4.15 -103.01 -8.18
C GLY A 636 3.69 -102.92 -6.72
N ASN A 637 4.44 -102.26 -5.86
CA ASN A 637 4.08 -102.07 -4.45
C ASN A 637 3.29 -100.78 -4.25
N PHE A 638 2.30 -100.81 -3.37
CA PHE A 638 1.59 -99.62 -2.94
C PHE A 638 2.20 -99.07 -1.66
N SER A 639 2.28 -97.74 -1.55
CA SER A 639 2.84 -97.08 -0.38
C SER A 639 2.16 -95.74 -0.06
N SER A 640 2.29 -95.34 1.21
CA SER A 640 2.02 -93.99 1.71
C SER A 640 0.58 -93.46 1.56
N ILE A 641 -0.42 -94.32 1.38
CA ILE A 641 -1.83 -93.90 1.49
C ILE A 641 -2.09 -93.22 2.83
N GLY A 642 -2.87 -92.14 2.81
CA GLY A 642 -3.11 -91.31 4.00
C GLY A 642 -1.95 -90.35 4.32
N SER A 643 -0.72 -90.61 3.89
CA SER A 643 0.45 -89.80 4.26
C SER A 643 1.04 -88.95 3.13
N LEU A 644 0.88 -89.36 1.87
CA LEU A 644 1.46 -88.70 0.70
C LEU A 644 0.43 -88.64 -0.43
N GLY A 645 0.23 -87.47 -1.03
CA GLY A 645 -0.52 -87.30 -2.28
C GLY A 645 0.45 -87.00 -3.41
N LEU A 646 0.31 -87.69 -4.55
CA LEU A 646 1.11 -87.46 -5.75
C LEU A 646 0.20 -87.26 -6.95
N TRP A 647 0.53 -86.28 -7.79
CA TRP A 647 -0.20 -85.97 -9.01
C TRP A 647 0.73 -85.89 -10.20
N TRP A 648 0.38 -86.57 -11.29
CA TRP A 648 1.14 -86.49 -12.53
C TRP A 648 1.08 -85.10 -13.15
N SER A 649 2.16 -84.73 -13.82
CA SER A 649 2.17 -83.69 -14.83
C SER A 649 2.14 -84.28 -16.23
N ALA A 650 1.51 -83.60 -17.20
CA ALA A 650 1.61 -83.93 -18.62
C ALA A 650 3.00 -83.67 -19.22
N THR A 651 3.91 -83.01 -18.49
CA THR A 651 5.25 -82.71 -19.00
C THR A 651 6.20 -83.88 -18.76
N GLU A 652 6.78 -84.36 -19.86
CA GLU A 652 7.83 -85.37 -19.85
C GLU A 652 9.16 -84.79 -19.34
N ASN A 653 9.90 -85.57 -18.53
CA ASN A 653 11.28 -85.23 -18.13
C ASN A 653 12.30 -85.95 -19.02
N SER A 654 12.06 -87.23 -19.31
CA SER A 654 12.84 -88.09 -20.20
C SER A 654 11.94 -89.14 -20.86
N SER A 655 12.49 -89.95 -21.75
CA SER A 655 11.73 -91.00 -22.45
C SER A 655 10.95 -91.94 -21.51
N ASP A 656 11.45 -92.17 -20.30
CA ASP A 656 10.93 -93.09 -19.29
C ASP A 656 10.39 -92.39 -18.03
N GLN A 657 10.58 -91.07 -17.89
CA GLN A 657 10.19 -90.32 -16.68
C GLN A 657 9.33 -89.10 -17.00
N ALA A 658 8.43 -88.77 -16.08
CA ALA A 658 7.60 -87.58 -16.16
C ALA A 658 7.61 -86.81 -14.85
N TRP A 659 7.31 -85.52 -14.94
CA TRP A 659 7.21 -84.65 -13.76
C TRP A 659 5.96 -84.99 -12.96
N TYR A 660 6.04 -84.82 -11.64
CA TYR A 660 4.91 -84.94 -10.74
C TYR A 660 4.99 -83.87 -9.64
N ARG A 661 3.87 -83.72 -8.94
CA ARG A 661 3.76 -82.90 -7.73
C ARG A 661 3.36 -83.76 -6.55
N SER A 662 3.87 -83.45 -5.36
CA SER A 662 3.43 -84.16 -4.16
C SER A 662 3.35 -83.30 -2.92
N LEU A 663 2.46 -83.73 -2.03
CA LEU A 663 2.20 -83.15 -0.72
C LEU A 663 2.35 -84.25 0.33
N TYR A 664 2.95 -83.94 1.48
CA TYR A 664 3.14 -84.88 2.59
C TYR A 664 2.42 -84.40 3.85
N PHE A 665 2.00 -85.32 4.71
CA PHE A 665 1.01 -85.02 5.77
C PHE A 665 1.45 -83.98 6.78
N ASP A 666 2.74 -83.93 7.13
CA ASP A 666 3.31 -83.01 8.13
C ASP A 666 4.23 -81.93 7.52
N TYR A 667 4.36 -81.88 6.20
CA TYR A 667 5.20 -80.87 5.52
C TYR A 667 4.36 -79.67 5.11
N PHE A 668 4.94 -78.49 5.19
CA PHE A 668 4.27 -77.25 4.76
C PHE A 668 4.52 -76.95 3.28
N ASN A 669 5.63 -77.47 2.76
CA ASN A 669 6.16 -77.18 1.44
C ASN A 669 5.53 -78.07 0.36
N PHE A 670 5.62 -77.64 -0.89
CA PHE A 670 5.21 -78.41 -2.06
C PHE A 670 6.41 -79.21 -2.58
N ASN A 671 6.24 -80.43 -3.10
CA ASN A 671 7.32 -81.17 -3.78
C ASN A 671 7.12 -81.30 -5.29
N ARG A 672 8.22 -81.14 -6.05
CA ARG A 672 8.30 -81.31 -7.50
C ARG A 672 9.48 -82.18 -7.79
N ASN A 673 9.22 -83.27 -8.50
CA ASN A 673 10.25 -84.19 -8.90
C ASN A 673 9.78 -84.95 -10.14
N TYR A 674 10.58 -85.89 -10.61
CA TYR A 674 10.24 -86.78 -11.71
C TYR A 674 10.29 -88.24 -11.24
N TYR A 675 9.47 -89.07 -11.86
CA TYR A 675 9.39 -90.50 -11.55
C TYR A 675 9.17 -91.31 -12.82
N ASN A 676 9.44 -92.61 -12.75
CA ASN A 676 9.23 -93.54 -13.87
C ASN A 676 7.75 -93.60 -14.24
N LYS A 677 7.44 -93.54 -15.54
CA LYS A 677 6.07 -93.48 -16.09
C LYS A 677 5.20 -94.69 -15.74
N GLU A 678 5.79 -95.80 -15.30
CA GLU A 678 5.10 -97.01 -14.80
C GLU A 678 4.49 -96.85 -13.40
N GLY A 679 4.95 -95.85 -12.63
CA GLY A 679 4.40 -95.55 -11.31
C GLY A 679 2.92 -95.15 -11.39
N GLY A 680 2.15 -95.44 -10.36
CA GLY A 680 0.74 -95.07 -10.29
C GLY A 680 0.51 -93.89 -9.36
N PHE A 681 0.15 -92.71 -9.89
CA PHE A 681 -0.17 -91.49 -9.12
C PHE A 681 -1.59 -91.02 -9.40
N SER A 682 -2.14 -90.18 -8.52
CA SER A 682 -3.43 -89.55 -8.76
C SER A 682 -3.38 -88.60 -9.97
N VAL A 683 -4.56 -88.29 -10.51
CA VAL A 683 -4.72 -87.28 -11.55
C VAL A 683 -5.58 -86.16 -11.01
N ARG A 684 -5.20 -84.94 -11.35
CA ARG A 684 -6.01 -83.75 -11.17
C ARG A 684 -6.05 -83.00 -12.47
N CYS A 685 -7.23 -82.67 -12.97
CA CYS A 685 -7.39 -82.04 -14.26
C CYS A 685 -7.49 -80.52 -14.11
N VAL A 686 -7.00 -79.80 -15.13
CA VAL A 686 -7.06 -78.35 -15.25
C VAL A 686 -7.71 -77.97 -16.58
N ARG A 687 -8.27 -76.76 -16.64
CA ARG A 687 -8.67 -76.08 -17.87
C ARG A 687 -8.37 -74.59 -17.74
N ASP A 688 -8.10 -73.95 -18.87
CA ASP A 688 -7.89 -72.50 -18.97
C ASP A 688 -9.19 -71.70 -18.85
#